data_AF-A0A8H2WVY6-F1
#
_entry.id   AF-A0A8H2WVY6-F1
#
_cell.length_a   1.000
_cell.length_b   1.000
_cell.length_c   1.000
_cell.angle_alpha   90.00
_cell.angle_beta   90.00
_cell.angle_gamma   90.00
#
_symmetry.space_group_name_H-M   'P 1'
#
loop_
_entity.id
_entity.type
_entity.pdbx_description
1 polymer ?
#
loop_
_entity_poly.entity_id
_entity_poly.type
_entity_poly.pdbx_seq_one_letter_code
_entity_poly.pdbx_strand_id
1 'polypeptide(L)'
;MANAPHGGVLKDLHIRDAPLQKELLEESEKLPSLTLTERQLCDLELILNGGFSPLEGFLNEGDYKSVVETLRLKSGALFPIPVNLDVSKEDIERLGIKPGTRIALRDLRDDNALAILTTEDIYTPNKVVEAEKVFGADDPAHPAVAYLRNKVKEFYLGGKLQAIQPPTYFDYVALRYTPTELRSHFKKLAWRKVVAFQTRNPMHRAHRELTVRAARQRQTNVLIHPVVGLTKPGDVDHYTRVRVYQAIMPKYPNGMATLALLPLAMRMAGPREAVWHAIIRKNFGATHFIVGRDHAGPGKNSKGVDFYGPYDAQDLVTKYKEELNIEMVPFQQMTYLPSSDEYMPVDEVPKGAQTLDISGTELRKRLKTGAHIPDWFSYEAVVKTLRESYPPRTKQGFVLFLTGHHNSGRSAIARALQVTLNQQGGRSVSLMLGETVRAELSSELGFTPEDRHKNIQRIAFVAAELSRAGAAVIAAPIAPYDNSRKAARDHVTSTAGAGGNFFLVHVATPLEHCEATDRQGVFEKARAGEIKGFTGVDDRYEEPTDADIAVDTTTQTIPEIVHMMLAARAKLGVRTNLRCAPSFSTLSARSSVSALPRILRSAARTSVSPRSIPQFATRMSHGFGESAVRPEPDQVVKDIADYVHDFQVTSELALETARLCLIDTIGCGLEGLRFKECARLLGPVVEGTTVPNGTKVPGTNYQLDPIRGAFNIGTMIRWLDFNDCWLAAEWGHPSDNLGAILAVADHLARQGQPLTVQDVLESMVKAHEIQGQLALLNSFNRVGLDHVVLVKVASTAVVSKLLGLNREQTIDAVSQAWVDGQSLRTYRHAPNTGSRKSWAAGDACSRAVNLALLVKKGEMGLPSVLTAKTWGFYDVLFKGKQFEFQQNIIDKQGPLDNFADRDHAINYMVAFPLIYGRLTTEDYTDQAAADPRIDELRSKIFCVEDKRFSEEYHAPDKRSIGNALLVTLNDGTVLDEVEVEYPVGHKRRRAEGTPLLIAKFKRHIAPHFDEAHQSQILKAVSDSAALSKMPVDKFTDLFVKA
;
A
#
# COMPACT_ATOMS: atom_id res chain seq x y z
N MET A 1 -18.55 -31.99 13.00
CA MET A 1 -17.33 -32.06 12.19
C MET A 1 -17.72 -32.08 10.73
N ALA A 2 -16.97 -31.43 9.85
CA ALA A 2 -17.31 -31.33 8.42
C ALA A 2 -16.95 -32.61 7.64
N ASN A 3 -15.72 -33.15 7.76
CA ASN A 3 -15.30 -34.41 7.14
C ASN A 3 -14.24 -35.15 8.00
N ALA A 4 -14.18 -36.48 7.98
CA ALA A 4 -13.13 -37.23 8.68
C ALA A 4 -11.77 -37.12 7.94
N PRO A 5 -10.62 -37.16 8.64
CA PRO A 5 -9.31 -37.23 8.00
C PRO A 5 -9.15 -38.48 7.12
N HIS A 6 -8.30 -38.41 6.10
CA HIS A 6 -7.96 -39.58 5.28
C HIS A 6 -7.16 -40.58 6.12
N GLY A 7 -7.53 -41.87 6.05
CA GLY A 7 -7.03 -42.89 6.98
C GLY A 7 -7.66 -42.87 8.38
N GLY A 8 -8.68 -42.03 8.63
CA GLY A 8 -9.47 -42.01 9.86
C GLY A 8 -8.88 -41.20 11.01
N VAL A 9 -7.56 -41.01 11.05
CA VAL A 9 -6.84 -40.26 12.10
C VAL A 9 -6.08 -39.10 11.46
N LEU A 10 -6.23 -37.90 12.03
CA LEU A 10 -5.41 -36.74 11.65
C LEU A 10 -4.01 -36.91 12.26
N LYS A 11 -3.00 -37.00 11.43
CA LYS A 11 -1.59 -37.11 11.82
C LYS A 11 -0.98 -35.75 12.14
N ASP A 12 -1.57 -35.03 13.08
CA ASP A 12 -1.01 -33.78 13.60
C ASP A 12 0.12 -34.11 14.59
N LEU A 13 1.35 -34.15 14.06
CA LEU A 13 2.54 -34.56 14.81
C LEU A 13 2.97 -33.48 15.80
N HIS A 14 2.68 -32.21 15.53
CA HIS A 14 2.91 -31.14 16.52
C HIS A 14 2.09 -31.37 17.78
N ILE A 15 0.83 -31.78 17.65
CA ILE A 15 -0.01 -32.13 18.81
C ILE A 15 0.47 -33.43 19.47
N ARG A 16 0.83 -34.45 18.67
CA ARG A 16 1.33 -35.74 19.17
C ARG A 16 2.59 -35.56 20.03
N ASP A 17 3.53 -34.74 19.55
CA ASP A 17 4.87 -34.62 20.12
C ASP A 17 5.05 -33.39 21.01
N ALA A 18 4.02 -32.53 21.17
CA ALA A 18 4.07 -31.37 22.07
C ALA A 18 4.63 -31.68 23.47
N PRO A 19 4.31 -32.83 24.12
CA PRO A 19 4.89 -33.17 25.43
C PRO A 19 6.40 -33.42 25.39
N LEU A 20 6.96 -33.84 24.25
CA LEU A 20 8.37 -34.19 24.05
C LEU A 20 9.17 -33.04 23.42
N GLN A 21 8.54 -31.91 23.12
CA GLN A 21 9.12 -30.85 22.30
C GLN A 21 10.48 -30.36 22.80
N LYS A 22 10.61 -30.12 24.11
CA LYS A 22 11.87 -29.68 24.74
C LYS A 22 12.97 -30.74 24.62
N GLU A 23 12.63 -32.00 24.86
CA GLU A 23 13.58 -33.13 24.78
C GLU A 23 14.06 -33.33 23.35
N LEU A 24 13.15 -33.25 22.38
CA LEU A 24 13.48 -33.35 20.95
C LEU A 24 14.34 -32.18 20.48
N LEU A 25 14.08 -30.96 20.98
CA LEU A 25 14.91 -29.79 20.67
C LEU A 25 16.35 -29.99 21.22
N GLU A 26 16.49 -30.37 22.49
CA GLU A 26 17.79 -30.64 23.11
C GLU A 26 18.54 -31.82 22.45
N GLU A 27 17.81 -32.84 22.00
CA GLU A 27 18.37 -33.95 21.23
C GLU A 27 18.87 -33.47 19.86
N SER A 28 18.09 -32.65 19.15
CA SER A 28 18.40 -32.19 17.79
C SER A 28 19.71 -31.41 17.68
N GLU A 29 20.13 -30.75 18.76
CA GLU A 29 21.41 -30.04 18.86
C GLU A 29 22.63 -30.99 18.89
N LYS A 30 22.42 -32.27 19.20
CA LYS A 30 23.48 -33.30 19.28
C LYS A 30 23.48 -34.24 18.08
N LEU A 31 22.41 -34.24 17.29
CA LEU A 31 22.25 -35.14 16.14
C LEU A 31 22.97 -34.61 14.88
N PRO A 32 23.37 -35.50 13.96
CA PRO A 32 23.68 -35.07 12.60
C PRO A 32 22.47 -34.35 12.00
N SER A 33 22.71 -33.24 11.30
CA SER A 33 21.65 -32.41 10.74
C SER A 33 21.70 -32.34 9.22
N LEU A 34 20.50 -32.32 8.64
CA LEU A 34 20.27 -32.18 7.21
C LEU A 34 19.43 -30.92 6.98
N THR A 35 20.00 -29.95 6.27
CA THR A 35 19.27 -28.75 5.83
C THR A 35 18.39 -29.12 4.64
N LEU A 36 17.10 -28.85 4.76
CA LEU A 36 16.10 -29.21 3.76
C LEU A 36 16.11 -28.26 2.56
N THR A 37 15.66 -28.74 1.41
CA THR A 37 15.31 -27.88 0.26
C THR A 37 13.93 -27.25 0.45
N GLU A 38 13.61 -26.19 -0.30
CA GLU A 38 12.27 -25.55 -0.24
C GLU A 38 11.11 -26.53 -0.49
N ARG A 39 11.29 -27.49 -1.42
CA ARG A 39 10.27 -28.53 -1.68
C ARG A 39 10.09 -29.44 -0.48
N GLN A 40 11.19 -29.91 0.10
CA GLN A 40 11.17 -30.78 1.27
C GLN A 40 10.62 -30.06 2.50
N LEU A 41 10.82 -28.74 2.64
CA LEU A 41 10.21 -27.94 3.70
C LEU A 41 8.68 -27.89 3.57
N CYS A 42 8.15 -27.63 2.37
CA CYS A 42 6.71 -27.65 2.11
C CYS A 42 6.10 -29.04 2.42
N ASP A 43 6.81 -30.09 2.01
CA ASP A 43 6.37 -31.47 2.25
C ASP A 43 6.42 -31.80 3.74
N LEU A 44 7.51 -31.46 4.43
CA LEU A 44 7.67 -31.67 5.87
C LEU A 44 6.54 -30.98 6.63
N GLU A 45 6.25 -29.72 6.33
CA GLU A 45 5.18 -28.97 7.01
C GLU A 45 3.82 -29.67 6.91
N LEU A 46 3.46 -30.17 5.72
CA LEU A 46 2.20 -30.88 5.51
C LEU A 46 2.20 -32.30 6.08
N ILE A 47 3.35 -32.94 6.29
CA ILE A 47 3.45 -34.16 7.08
C ILE A 47 3.22 -33.83 8.57
N LEU A 48 3.98 -32.87 9.11
CA LEU A 48 3.97 -32.55 10.55
C LEU A 48 2.61 -32.02 11.02
N ASN A 49 1.90 -31.22 10.23
CA ASN A 49 0.59 -30.69 10.59
C ASN A 49 -0.59 -31.61 10.24
N GLY A 50 -0.34 -32.77 9.64
CA GLY A 50 -1.36 -33.74 9.25
C GLY A 50 -2.07 -33.46 7.93
N GLY A 51 -1.63 -32.47 7.15
CA GLY A 51 -2.12 -32.20 5.79
C GLY A 51 -2.02 -33.42 4.85
N PHE A 52 -1.02 -34.27 5.06
CA PHE A 52 -0.79 -35.52 4.32
C PHE A 52 -1.26 -36.80 5.04
N SER A 53 -2.10 -36.70 6.08
CA SER A 53 -2.68 -37.89 6.74
C SER A 53 -3.20 -38.90 5.71
N PRO A 54 -2.89 -40.21 5.86
CA PRO A 54 -2.32 -40.86 7.05
C PRO A 54 -0.77 -40.86 7.14
N LEU A 55 -0.08 -40.16 6.25
CA LEU A 55 1.39 -40.12 6.25
C LEU A 55 1.92 -39.44 7.53
N GLU A 56 2.98 -40.01 8.12
CA GLU A 56 3.63 -39.53 9.36
C GLU A 56 5.17 -39.51 9.26
N GLY A 57 5.68 -39.53 8.02
CA GLY A 57 7.10 -39.64 7.69
C GLY A 57 7.34 -39.48 6.19
N PHE A 58 8.60 -39.46 5.77
CA PHE A 58 8.93 -39.60 4.34
C PHE A 58 8.86 -41.07 3.92
N LEU A 59 8.45 -41.34 2.68
CA LEU A 59 8.15 -42.71 2.23
C LEU A 59 9.40 -43.60 2.24
N ASN A 60 9.29 -44.74 2.93
CA ASN A 60 10.21 -45.86 2.76
C ASN A 60 10.04 -46.51 1.38
N GLU A 61 10.97 -47.39 1.01
CA GLU A 61 11.01 -47.99 -0.32
C GLU A 61 9.72 -48.75 -0.66
N GLY A 62 9.13 -49.42 0.34
CA GLY A 62 7.89 -50.18 0.18
C GLY A 62 6.68 -49.29 -0.13
N ASP A 63 6.50 -48.22 0.64
CA ASP A 63 5.43 -47.25 0.39
C ASP A 63 5.67 -46.48 -0.92
N TYR A 64 6.91 -46.07 -1.21
CA TYR A 64 7.27 -45.39 -2.45
C TYR A 64 6.93 -46.22 -3.69
N LYS A 65 7.40 -47.49 -3.75
CA LYS A 65 7.11 -48.39 -4.87
C LYS A 65 5.61 -48.59 -5.03
N SER A 66 4.89 -48.80 -3.93
CA SER A 66 3.44 -48.96 -3.94
C SER A 66 2.72 -47.72 -4.48
N VAL A 67 3.14 -46.50 -4.08
CA VAL A 67 2.55 -45.24 -4.54
C VAL A 67 2.80 -45.02 -6.03
N VAL A 68 4.04 -45.25 -6.49
CA VAL A 68 4.41 -45.12 -7.91
C VAL A 68 3.57 -46.07 -8.77
N GLU A 69 3.39 -47.32 -8.34
CA GLU A 69 2.69 -48.35 -9.11
C GLU A 69 1.16 -48.28 -9.02
N THR A 70 0.62 -48.03 -7.83
CA THR A 70 -0.79 -48.31 -7.52
C THR A 70 -1.57 -47.10 -6.98
N LEU A 71 -0.90 -45.97 -6.76
CA LEU A 71 -1.44 -44.78 -6.07
C LEU A 71 -1.82 -45.06 -4.61
N ARG A 72 -1.20 -46.06 -3.96
CA ARG A 72 -1.50 -46.45 -2.58
C ARG A 72 -0.25 -46.59 -1.76
N LEU A 73 -0.35 -46.28 -0.47
CA LEU A 73 0.61 -46.74 0.54
C LEU A 73 0.52 -48.27 0.67
N LYS A 74 1.55 -48.90 1.24
CA LYS A 74 1.59 -50.35 1.51
C LYS A 74 0.46 -50.79 2.46
N SER A 75 -0.04 -49.88 3.29
CA SER A 75 -1.23 -50.08 4.12
C SER A 75 -2.54 -50.25 3.33
N GLY A 76 -2.52 -49.95 2.03
CA GLY A 76 -3.70 -49.93 1.14
C GLY A 76 -4.38 -48.55 1.04
N ALA A 77 -4.02 -47.60 1.90
CA ALA A 77 -4.58 -46.24 1.86
C ALA A 77 -4.20 -45.51 0.56
N LEU A 78 -5.17 -44.83 -0.04
CA LEU A 78 -4.98 -44.08 -1.29
C LEU A 78 -4.03 -42.89 -1.05
N PHE A 79 -2.92 -42.84 -1.77
CA PHE A 79 -1.97 -41.74 -1.74
C PHE A 79 -1.23 -41.67 -3.08
N PRO A 80 -1.55 -40.72 -3.97
CA PRO A 80 -1.18 -40.82 -5.38
C PRO A 80 0.18 -40.20 -5.75
N ILE A 81 0.78 -39.39 -4.86
CA ILE A 81 2.01 -38.63 -5.12
C ILE A 81 3.12 -39.10 -4.17
N PRO A 82 4.33 -39.45 -4.66
CA PRO A 82 5.44 -39.80 -3.78
C PRO A 82 5.98 -38.55 -3.07
N VAL A 83 6.16 -38.65 -1.75
CA VAL A 83 6.69 -37.59 -0.88
C VAL A 83 7.95 -38.12 -0.19
N ASN A 84 9.10 -37.79 -0.76
CA ASN A 84 10.39 -38.39 -0.42
C ASN A 84 11.37 -37.32 0.08
N LEU A 85 12.32 -37.75 0.92
CA LEU A 85 13.47 -36.95 1.34
C LEU A 85 14.69 -37.43 0.55
N ASP A 86 15.17 -36.61 -0.39
CA ASP A 86 16.33 -36.95 -1.21
C ASP A 86 17.65 -36.44 -0.64
N VAL A 87 18.68 -37.30 -0.68
CA VAL A 87 20.03 -37.05 -0.15
C VAL A 87 21.11 -37.50 -1.13
N SER A 88 22.28 -36.86 -1.09
CA SER A 88 23.43 -37.29 -1.90
C SER A 88 24.23 -38.39 -1.21
N LYS A 89 25.11 -39.05 -1.97
CA LYS A 89 26.05 -40.02 -1.40
C LYS A 89 26.95 -39.37 -0.35
N GLU A 90 27.41 -38.16 -0.62
CA GLU A 90 28.24 -37.38 0.29
C GLU A 90 27.50 -37.04 1.59
N ASP A 91 26.20 -36.73 1.52
CA ASP A 91 25.39 -36.50 2.73
C ASP A 91 25.27 -37.77 3.57
N ILE A 92 25.04 -38.93 2.94
CA ILE A 92 24.96 -40.23 3.63
C ILE A 92 26.27 -40.54 4.37
N GLU A 93 27.40 -40.40 3.69
CA GLU A 93 28.73 -40.69 4.25
C GLU A 93 29.10 -39.68 5.35
N ARG A 94 28.91 -38.38 5.09
CA ARG A 94 29.25 -37.29 6.02
C ARG A 94 28.41 -37.34 7.30
N LEU A 95 27.14 -37.67 7.20
CA LEU A 95 26.20 -37.70 8.34
C LEU A 95 26.09 -39.10 8.98
N GLY A 96 26.76 -40.13 8.43
CA GLY A 96 26.70 -41.49 8.95
C GLY A 96 25.30 -42.11 8.89
N ILE A 97 24.55 -41.83 7.82
CA ILE A 97 23.14 -42.25 7.68
C ILE A 97 23.07 -43.76 7.43
N LYS A 98 22.33 -44.47 8.28
CA LYS A 98 22.00 -45.90 8.17
C LYS A 98 20.63 -46.16 8.82
N PRO A 99 19.98 -47.31 8.56
CA PRO A 99 18.78 -47.70 9.29
C PRO A 99 18.95 -47.56 10.80
N GLY A 100 17.98 -46.91 11.46
CA GLY A 100 18.00 -46.54 12.87
C GLY A 100 18.69 -45.20 13.20
N THR A 101 19.42 -44.58 12.27
CA THR A 101 20.02 -43.26 12.50
C THR A 101 18.94 -42.19 12.66
N ARG A 102 19.06 -41.37 13.70
CA ARG A 102 18.23 -40.19 13.95
C ARG A 102 18.91 -38.95 13.41
N ILE A 103 18.18 -38.14 12.65
CA ILE A 103 18.71 -36.97 11.94
C ILE A 103 17.81 -35.77 12.23
N ALA A 104 18.41 -34.65 12.61
CA ALA A 104 17.69 -33.39 12.75
C ALA A 104 17.46 -32.76 11.36
N LEU A 105 16.22 -32.45 11.03
CA LEU A 105 15.85 -31.76 9.79
C LEU A 105 15.77 -30.26 10.07
N ARG A 106 16.60 -29.47 9.38
CA ARG A 106 16.73 -28.03 9.61
C ARG A 106 16.15 -27.21 8.47
N ASP A 107 15.61 -26.05 8.83
CA ASP A 107 15.12 -25.04 7.90
C ASP A 107 16.29 -24.30 7.24
N LEU A 108 16.29 -24.19 5.91
CA LEU A 108 17.34 -23.47 5.17
C LEU A 108 17.33 -21.95 5.39
N ARG A 109 16.23 -21.41 5.95
CA ARG A 109 15.98 -19.96 6.04
C ARG A 109 16.48 -19.36 7.35
N ASP A 110 16.41 -20.12 8.44
CA ASP A 110 16.72 -19.66 9.80
C ASP A 110 17.48 -20.70 10.65
N ASP A 111 17.93 -21.81 10.05
CA ASP A 111 18.67 -22.92 10.68
C ASP A 111 17.93 -23.65 11.82
N ASN A 112 16.65 -23.35 12.06
CA ASN A 112 15.87 -23.99 13.11
C ASN A 112 15.69 -25.49 12.87
N ALA A 113 15.77 -26.29 13.93
CA ALA A 113 15.46 -27.71 13.89
C ALA A 113 13.93 -27.90 13.91
N LEU A 114 13.37 -28.44 12.82
CA LEU A 114 11.92 -28.57 12.65
C LEU A 114 11.39 -29.94 13.10
N ALA A 115 12.17 -30.99 12.85
CA ALA A 115 11.80 -32.36 13.18
C ALA A 115 13.03 -33.26 13.32
N ILE A 116 12.84 -34.42 13.94
CA ILE A 116 13.81 -35.53 13.92
C ILE A 116 13.23 -36.66 13.06
N LEU A 117 14.00 -37.10 12.07
CA LEU A 117 13.69 -38.29 11.28
C LEU A 117 14.45 -39.49 11.85
N THR A 118 13.73 -40.59 12.10
CA THR A 118 14.35 -41.89 12.37
C THR A 118 14.36 -42.71 11.08
N THR A 119 15.57 -42.96 10.56
CA THR A 119 15.78 -43.62 9.27
C THR A 119 15.31 -45.07 9.31
N GLU A 120 14.43 -45.46 8.39
CA GLU A 120 14.02 -46.84 8.18
C GLU A 120 14.86 -47.49 7.07
N ASP A 121 14.98 -46.83 5.93
CA ASP A 121 15.74 -47.31 4.78
C ASP A 121 16.37 -46.17 3.95
N ILE A 122 17.33 -46.55 3.13
CA ILE A 122 18.01 -45.69 2.16
C ILE A 122 18.00 -46.47 0.85
N TYR A 123 17.46 -45.90 -0.21
CA TYR A 123 17.29 -46.62 -1.48
C TYR A 123 17.48 -45.71 -2.68
N THR A 124 17.86 -46.30 -3.80
CA THR A 124 18.03 -45.60 -5.08
C THR A 124 16.75 -45.74 -5.91
N PRO A 125 15.98 -44.65 -6.11
CA PRO A 125 14.77 -44.70 -6.94
C PRO A 125 15.12 -44.82 -8.43
N ASN A 126 14.31 -45.55 -9.18
CA ASN A 126 14.33 -45.46 -10.64
C ASN A 126 13.55 -44.21 -11.09
N LYS A 127 14.28 -43.11 -11.29
CA LYS A 127 13.71 -41.81 -11.69
C LYS A 127 13.00 -41.82 -13.05
N VAL A 128 13.36 -42.72 -13.97
CA VAL A 128 12.65 -42.88 -15.26
C VAL A 128 11.24 -43.41 -14.98
N VAL A 129 11.15 -44.49 -14.20
CA VAL A 129 9.88 -45.12 -13.85
C VAL A 129 9.00 -44.17 -13.03
N GLU A 130 9.59 -43.42 -12.10
CA GLU A 130 8.85 -42.37 -11.37
C GLU A 130 8.29 -41.32 -12.33
N ALA A 131 9.10 -40.83 -13.28
CA ALA A 131 8.68 -39.84 -14.26
C ALA A 131 7.51 -40.34 -15.13
N GLU A 132 7.63 -41.54 -15.68
CA GLU A 132 6.61 -42.14 -16.54
C GLU A 132 5.32 -42.44 -15.77
N LYS A 133 5.41 -43.10 -14.61
CA LYS A 133 4.23 -43.57 -13.90
C LYS A 133 3.52 -42.48 -13.10
N VAL A 134 4.27 -41.50 -12.57
CA VAL A 134 3.71 -40.42 -11.73
C VAL A 134 3.37 -39.19 -12.55
N PHE A 135 4.25 -38.78 -13.49
CA PHE A 135 4.08 -37.57 -14.28
C PHE A 135 3.61 -37.85 -15.71
N GLY A 136 3.46 -39.11 -16.11
CA GLY A 136 2.89 -39.53 -17.39
C GLY A 136 3.91 -39.70 -18.52
N ALA A 137 5.09 -39.07 -18.41
CA ALA A 137 6.18 -39.21 -19.37
C ALA A 137 7.52 -38.76 -18.75
N ASP A 138 8.63 -39.35 -19.20
CA ASP A 138 9.99 -38.85 -18.94
C ASP A 138 10.37 -37.73 -19.93
N ASP A 139 9.60 -36.64 -19.93
CA ASP A 139 9.84 -35.45 -20.77
C ASP A 139 10.29 -34.26 -19.89
N PRO A 140 11.49 -33.68 -20.11
CA PRO A 140 11.98 -32.54 -19.33
C PRO A 140 11.17 -31.25 -19.49
N ALA A 141 10.26 -31.16 -20.48
CA ALA A 141 9.28 -30.07 -20.53
C ALA A 141 8.26 -30.13 -19.36
N HIS A 142 8.09 -31.29 -18.72
CA HIS A 142 7.28 -31.41 -17.52
C HIS A 142 8.04 -30.83 -16.32
N PRO A 143 7.50 -29.84 -15.58
CA PRO A 143 8.22 -29.18 -14.49
C PRO A 143 8.72 -30.14 -13.39
N ALA A 144 7.92 -31.13 -12.98
CA ALA A 144 8.38 -32.12 -12.01
C ALA A 144 9.44 -33.09 -12.54
N VAL A 145 9.44 -33.42 -13.84
CA VAL A 145 10.49 -34.27 -14.44
C VAL A 145 11.80 -33.49 -14.52
N ALA A 146 11.75 -32.23 -14.95
CA ALA A 146 12.91 -31.34 -14.91
C ALA A 146 13.48 -31.23 -13.50
N TYR A 147 12.63 -31.10 -12.47
CA TYR A 147 13.07 -31.08 -11.08
C TYR A 147 13.67 -32.44 -10.65
N LEU A 148 13.01 -33.56 -10.97
CA LEU A 148 13.46 -34.91 -10.64
C LEU A 148 14.84 -35.23 -11.25
N ARG A 149 15.10 -34.74 -12.46
CA ARG A 149 16.37 -34.96 -13.16
C ARG A 149 17.48 -34.02 -12.71
N ASN A 150 17.16 -32.75 -12.50
CA ASN A 150 18.18 -31.71 -12.34
C ASN A 150 18.39 -31.25 -10.89
N LYS A 151 17.47 -31.56 -9.97
CA LYS A 151 17.51 -31.07 -8.58
C LYS A 151 17.51 -32.19 -7.54
N VAL A 152 16.69 -33.22 -7.74
CA VAL A 152 16.59 -34.36 -6.82
C VAL A 152 17.91 -35.13 -6.79
N LYS A 153 18.38 -35.46 -5.59
CA LYS A 153 19.63 -36.23 -5.35
C LYS A 153 19.46 -37.72 -5.68
N GLU A 154 20.53 -38.50 -5.48
CA GLU A 154 20.60 -39.90 -5.94
C GLU A 154 19.77 -40.87 -5.10
N PHE A 155 19.69 -40.65 -3.79
CA PHE A 155 19.04 -41.57 -2.86
C PHE A 155 17.80 -40.95 -2.22
N TYR A 156 16.83 -41.77 -1.88
CA TYR A 156 15.72 -41.42 -0.99
C TYR A 156 15.91 -42.04 0.38
N LEU A 157 15.53 -41.25 1.39
CA LEU A 157 15.58 -41.60 2.81
C LEU A 157 14.15 -41.77 3.33
N GLY A 158 13.78 -43.00 3.67
CA GLY A 158 12.50 -43.31 4.30
C GLY A 158 12.60 -43.25 5.81
N GLY A 159 11.56 -42.76 6.49
CA GLY A 159 11.56 -42.74 7.94
C GLY A 159 10.43 -41.95 8.58
N LYS A 160 10.12 -42.32 9.83
CA LYS A 160 9.13 -41.62 10.66
C LYS A 160 9.69 -40.33 11.24
N LEU A 161 8.80 -39.35 11.40
CA LEU A 161 9.15 -38.03 11.93
C LEU A 161 8.64 -37.86 13.36
N GLN A 162 9.40 -37.10 14.14
CA GLN A 162 8.96 -36.46 15.38
C GLN A 162 9.07 -34.94 15.24
N ALA A 163 7.99 -34.22 15.54
CA ALA A 163 7.91 -32.79 15.36
C ALA A 163 8.56 -32.04 16.53
N ILE A 164 9.39 -31.04 16.22
CA ILE A 164 9.94 -30.10 17.21
C ILE A 164 9.14 -28.79 17.16
N GLN A 165 9.07 -28.18 15.98
CA GLN A 165 8.39 -26.90 15.78
C GLN A 165 7.99 -26.71 14.32
N PRO A 166 6.94 -25.93 14.03
CA PRO A 166 6.56 -25.61 12.66
C PRO A 166 7.60 -24.68 12.01
N PRO A 167 7.67 -24.64 10.66
CA PRO A 167 8.47 -23.64 9.96
C PRO A 167 7.98 -22.23 10.29
N THR A 168 8.91 -21.29 10.50
CA THR A 168 8.57 -19.89 10.76
C THR A 168 8.16 -19.20 9.45
N TYR A 169 7.06 -18.46 9.48
CA TYR A 169 6.63 -17.58 8.38
C TYR A 169 6.39 -16.18 8.90
N PHE A 170 6.83 -15.19 8.14
CA PHE A 170 6.62 -13.77 8.44
C PHE A 170 5.53 -13.14 7.57
N ASP A 171 5.08 -13.87 6.53
CA ASP A 171 4.08 -13.40 5.59
C ASP A 171 2.71 -14.03 5.87
N TYR A 172 1.68 -13.18 5.98
CA TYR A 172 0.28 -13.58 6.03
C TYR A 172 -0.05 -14.63 7.11
N VAL A 173 0.58 -14.55 8.28
CA VAL A 173 0.44 -15.54 9.36
C VAL A 173 -1.03 -15.83 9.72
N ALA A 174 -1.88 -14.81 9.75
CA ALA A 174 -3.32 -14.96 10.04
C ALA A 174 -4.12 -15.71 8.94
N LEU A 175 -3.53 -15.91 7.77
CA LEU A 175 -4.13 -16.65 6.66
C LEU A 175 -3.53 -18.05 6.50
N ARG A 176 -2.46 -18.40 7.22
CA ARG A 176 -1.87 -19.74 7.20
C ARG A 176 -2.55 -20.56 8.29
N TYR A 177 -3.28 -21.60 7.89
CA TYR A 177 -3.97 -22.48 8.82
C TYR A 177 -3.36 -23.87 8.75
N THR A 178 -3.20 -24.52 9.89
CA THR A 178 -3.07 -25.98 9.97
C THR A 178 -4.44 -26.65 9.74
N PRO A 179 -4.47 -27.96 9.40
CA PRO A 179 -5.72 -28.73 9.37
C PRO A 179 -6.54 -28.61 10.65
N THR A 180 -5.90 -28.64 11.82
CA THR A 180 -6.56 -28.54 13.13
C THR A 180 -7.20 -27.17 13.35
N GLU A 181 -6.49 -26.09 13.04
CA GLU A 181 -7.03 -24.73 13.17
C GLU A 181 -8.18 -24.49 12.19
N LEU A 182 -8.07 -24.92 10.93
CA LEU A 182 -9.11 -24.68 9.94
C LEU A 182 -10.39 -25.47 10.26
N ARG A 183 -10.26 -26.71 10.76
CA ARG A 183 -11.39 -27.49 11.27
C ARG A 183 -12.08 -26.81 12.45
N SER A 184 -11.29 -26.21 13.35
CA SER A 184 -11.79 -25.45 14.49
C SER A 184 -12.50 -24.16 14.05
N HIS A 185 -11.96 -23.47 13.04
CA HIS A 185 -12.56 -22.30 12.41
C HIS A 185 -13.93 -22.63 11.78
N PHE A 186 -14.02 -23.72 11.01
CA PHE A 186 -15.30 -24.17 10.46
C PHE A 186 -16.31 -24.51 11.56
N LYS A 187 -15.87 -25.13 12.66
CA LYS A 187 -16.74 -25.40 13.81
C LYS A 187 -17.24 -24.09 14.45
N LYS A 188 -16.36 -23.09 14.64
CA LYS A 188 -16.69 -21.78 15.20
C LYS A 188 -17.75 -21.04 14.37
N LEU A 189 -17.63 -21.10 13.04
CA LEU A 189 -18.60 -20.50 12.11
C LEU A 189 -19.84 -21.37 11.86
N ALA A 190 -19.97 -22.51 12.55
CA ALA A 190 -21.02 -23.51 12.31
C ALA A 190 -21.09 -24.04 10.87
N TRP A 191 -19.97 -24.03 10.14
CA TRP A 191 -19.87 -24.56 8.78
C TRP A 191 -19.82 -26.09 8.80
N ARG A 192 -20.84 -26.71 8.21
CA ARG A 192 -20.92 -28.19 8.08
C ARG A 192 -20.48 -28.69 6.71
N LYS A 193 -20.87 -27.98 5.65
CA LYS A 193 -20.45 -28.27 4.27
C LYS A 193 -19.58 -27.14 3.75
N VAL A 194 -18.39 -27.50 3.32
CA VAL A 194 -17.38 -26.59 2.77
C VAL A 194 -16.89 -27.13 1.44
N VAL A 195 -16.93 -26.29 0.40
CA VAL A 195 -16.32 -26.55 -0.91
C VAL A 195 -14.98 -25.84 -1.01
N ALA A 196 -13.91 -26.60 -1.23
CA ALA A 196 -12.57 -26.07 -1.38
C ALA A 196 -12.24 -25.79 -2.85
N PHE A 197 -11.63 -24.62 -3.09
CA PHE A 197 -11.13 -24.19 -4.39
C PHE A 197 -9.60 -24.15 -4.38
N GLN A 198 -8.99 -25.02 -5.19
CA GLN A 198 -7.55 -25.02 -5.48
C GLN A 198 -7.23 -23.92 -6.49
N THR A 199 -6.20 -23.12 -6.23
CA THR A 199 -5.60 -22.28 -7.27
C THR A 199 -4.13 -21.97 -7.01
N ARG A 200 -3.37 -21.84 -8.10
CA ARG A 200 -2.02 -21.27 -8.15
C ARG A 200 -1.97 -19.97 -8.96
N ASN A 201 -3.11 -19.53 -9.49
CA ASN A 201 -3.23 -18.36 -10.36
C ASN A 201 -4.06 -17.24 -9.70
N PRO A 202 -3.87 -15.98 -10.09
CA PRO A 202 -4.78 -14.88 -9.76
C PRO A 202 -6.24 -15.26 -10.03
N MET A 203 -7.13 -14.95 -9.09
CA MET A 203 -8.57 -15.13 -9.28
C MET A 203 -9.16 -13.92 -10.01
N HIS A 204 -10.15 -14.20 -10.86
CA HIS A 204 -10.84 -13.24 -11.73
C HIS A 204 -12.35 -13.47 -11.59
N ARG A 205 -13.19 -12.73 -12.33
CA ARG A 205 -14.64 -12.85 -12.19
C ARG A 205 -15.16 -14.25 -12.46
N ALA A 206 -14.68 -14.90 -13.51
CA ALA A 206 -15.01 -16.29 -13.83
C ALA A 206 -14.77 -17.24 -12.64
N HIS A 207 -13.65 -17.09 -11.92
CA HIS A 207 -13.33 -17.90 -10.74
C HIS A 207 -14.25 -17.60 -9.55
N ARG A 208 -14.62 -16.33 -9.36
CA ARG A 208 -15.60 -15.93 -8.34
C ARG A 208 -16.97 -16.54 -8.64
N GLU A 209 -17.47 -16.39 -9.87
CA GLU A 209 -18.79 -16.93 -10.22
C GLU A 209 -18.82 -18.45 -10.13
N LEU A 210 -17.75 -19.11 -10.57
CA LEU A 210 -17.57 -20.56 -10.43
C LEU A 210 -17.72 -21.01 -8.97
N THR A 211 -16.99 -20.38 -8.05
CA THR A 211 -17.00 -20.78 -6.63
C THR A 211 -18.33 -20.46 -5.95
N VAL A 212 -18.96 -19.31 -6.28
CA VAL A 212 -20.31 -18.96 -5.79
C VAL A 212 -21.37 -19.93 -6.33
N ARG A 213 -21.26 -20.34 -7.60
CA ARG A 213 -22.17 -21.32 -8.21
C ARG A 213 -22.02 -22.69 -7.54
N ALA A 214 -20.79 -23.17 -7.33
CA ALA A 214 -20.52 -24.40 -6.62
C ALA A 214 -21.10 -24.39 -5.20
N ALA A 215 -20.95 -23.26 -4.48
CA ALA A 215 -21.52 -23.05 -3.16
C ALA A 215 -23.04 -23.14 -3.15
N ARG A 216 -23.72 -22.46 -4.08
CA ARG A 216 -25.18 -22.44 -4.19
C ARG A 216 -25.74 -23.82 -4.57
N GLN A 217 -25.17 -24.48 -5.57
CA GLN A 217 -25.66 -25.79 -6.05
C GLN A 217 -25.52 -26.88 -5.00
N ARG A 218 -24.45 -26.85 -4.19
CA ARG A 218 -24.16 -27.87 -3.17
C ARG A 218 -24.56 -27.46 -1.76
N GLN A 219 -25.11 -26.24 -1.61
CA GLN A 219 -25.45 -25.62 -0.34
C GLN A 219 -24.27 -25.67 0.65
N THR A 220 -23.11 -25.19 0.19
CA THR A 220 -21.86 -25.18 0.95
C THR A 220 -21.33 -23.77 1.13
N ASN A 221 -20.47 -23.59 2.14
CA ASN A 221 -19.61 -22.41 2.23
C ASN A 221 -18.33 -22.62 1.42
N VAL A 222 -17.63 -21.54 1.08
CA VAL A 222 -16.46 -21.58 0.21
C VAL A 222 -15.17 -21.48 1.02
N LEU A 223 -14.24 -22.41 0.77
CA LEU A 223 -12.85 -22.28 1.17
C LEU A 223 -12.01 -21.95 -0.07
N ILE A 224 -11.54 -20.71 -0.16
CA ILE A 224 -10.52 -20.32 -1.13
C ILE A 224 -9.17 -20.76 -0.56
N HIS A 225 -8.59 -21.81 -1.14
CA HIS A 225 -7.43 -22.50 -0.58
C HIS A 225 -6.20 -22.43 -1.51
N PRO A 226 -5.66 -21.25 -1.82
CA PRO A 226 -4.58 -21.12 -2.77
C PRO A 226 -3.26 -21.70 -2.27
N VAL A 227 -2.44 -22.18 -3.21
CA VAL A 227 -1.09 -22.67 -2.91
C VAL A 227 -0.10 -21.51 -2.80
N VAL A 228 0.68 -21.47 -1.72
CA VAL A 228 1.74 -20.47 -1.50
C VAL A 228 3.14 -21.05 -1.35
N GLY A 229 3.28 -22.38 -1.41
CA GLY A 229 4.57 -23.03 -1.61
C GLY A 229 4.98 -23.01 -3.09
N LEU A 230 5.74 -24.01 -3.53
CA LEU A 230 6.19 -24.12 -4.92
C LEU A 230 5.03 -24.36 -5.88
N THR A 231 4.98 -23.61 -6.98
CA THR A 231 3.98 -23.71 -8.05
C THR A 231 4.66 -23.93 -9.40
N LYS A 232 4.03 -23.58 -10.53
CA LYS A 232 4.65 -23.76 -11.84
C LYS A 232 5.70 -22.66 -12.07
N PRO A 233 6.91 -22.98 -12.58
CA PRO A 233 7.87 -21.95 -12.97
C PRO A 233 7.25 -20.92 -13.92
N GLY A 234 7.45 -19.63 -13.60
CA GLY A 234 6.90 -18.50 -14.35
C GLY A 234 5.48 -18.07 -13.94
N ASP A 235 4.87 -18.70 -12.93
CA ASP A 235 3.64 -18.21 -12.32
C ASP A 235 3.86 -16.87 -11.61
N VAL A 236 2.73 -16.20 -11.31
CA VAL A 236 2.75 -14.99 -10.50
C VAL A 236 3.23 -15.32 -9.09
N ASP A 237 4.11 -14.48 -8.53
CA ASP A 237 4.64 -14.67 -7.18
C ASP A 237 3.50 -14.74 -6.14
N HIS A 238 3.71 -15.50 -5.06
CA HIS A 238 2.64 -15.75 -4.11
C HIS A 238 2.22 -14.49 -3.35
N TYR A 239 3.11 -13.53 -3.10
CA TYR A 239 2.75 -12.28 -2.44
C TYR A 239 1.71 -11.50 -3.26
N THR A 240 1.94 -11.37 -4.56
CA THR A 240 0.99 -10.74 -5.49
C THR A 240 -0.32 -11.52 -5.56
N ARG A 241 -0.25 -12.85 -5.63
CA ARG A 241 -1.47 -13.69 -5.66
C ARG A 241 -2.29 -13.56 -4.39
N VAL A 242 -1.66 -13.55 -3.21
CA VAL A 242 -2.35 -13.37 -1.93
C VAL A 242 -3.03 -12.01 -1.85
N ARG A 243 -2.37 -10.92 -2.26
CA ARG A 243 -3.01 -9.60 -2.38
C ARG A 243 -4.19 -9.62 -3.34
N VAL A 244 -4.11 -10.37 -4.45
CA VAL A 244 -5.24 -10.55 -5.38
C VAL A 244 -6.39 -11.31 -4.71
N TYR A 245 -6.12 -12.37 -3.96
CA TYR A 245 -7.16 -13.10 -3.25
C TYR A 245 -7.82 -12.22 -2.19
N GLN A 246 -7.06 -11.47 -1.40
CA GLN A 246 -7.61 -10.50 -0.46
C GLN A 246 -8.46 -9.43 -1.16
N ALA A 247 -8.03 -8.92 -2.32
CA ALA A 247 -8.79 -7.95 -3.10
C ALA A 247 -10.10 -8.50 -3.68
N ILE A 248 -10.19 -9.81 -3.93
CA ILE A 248 -11.42 -10.45 -4.44
C ILE A 248 -12.37 -10.90 -3.33
N MET A 249 -11.90 -11.11 -2.09
CA MET A 249 -12.74 -11.56 -0.97
C MET A 249 -13.99 -10.69 -0.73
N PRO A 250 -13.93 -9.34 -0.78
CA PRO A 250 -15.11 -8.49 -0.62
C PRO A 250 -16.17 -8.64 -1.72
N LYS A 251 -15.88 -9.39 -2.79
CA LYS A 251 -16.84 -9.69 -3.87
C LYS A 251 -17.66 -10.96 -3.61
N TYR A 252 -17.37 -11.68 -2.53
CA TYR A 252 -18.24 -12.74 -2.02
C TYR A 252 -19.30 -12.14 -1.08
N PRO A 253 -20.51 -12.72 -1.03
CA PRO A 253 -21.48 -12.40 0.01
C PRO A 253 -20.86 -12.54 1.41
N ASN A 254 -21.18 -11.63 2.33
CA ASN A 254 -20.63 -11.62 3.68
C ASN A 254 -20.85 -12.98 4.37
N GLY A 255 -19.78 -13.52 4.94
CA GLY A 255 -19.80 -14.80 5.65
C GLY A 255 -19.86 -16.05 4.77
N MET A 256 -19.85 -15.95 3.42
CA MET A 256 -19.91 -17.12 2.53
C MET A 256 -18.56 -17.80 2.30
N ALA A 257 -17.46 -17.04 2.34
CA ALA A 257 -16.14 -17.52 1.93
C ALA A 257 -15.05 -17.22 2.97
N THR A 258 -14.11 -18.15 3.14
CA THR A 258 -12.89 -18.01 3.94
C THR A 258 -11.67 -18.21 3.04
N LEU A 259 -10.64 -17.41 3.24
CA LEU A 259 -9.32 -17.54 2.60
C LEU A 259 -8.35 -18.21 3.57
N ALA A 260 -7.73 -19.32 3.15
CA ALA A 260 -6.65 -19.99 3.88
C ALA A 260 -5.53 -20.36 2.91
N LEU A 261 -4.26 -20.15 3.29
CA LEU A 261 -3.10 -20.40 2.44
C LEU A 261 -2.58 -21.82 2.67
N LEU A 262 -2.29 -22.53 1.58
CA LEU A 262 -1.76 -23.90 1.62
C LEU A 262 -0.26 -23.90 1.27
N PRO A 263 0.64 -24.32 2.18
CA PRO A 263 2.08 -24.40 1.94
C PRO A 263 2.45 -25.66 1.12
N LEU A 264 1.71 -25.94 0.04
CA LEU A 264 1.95 -27.10 -0.82
C LEU A 264 3.05 -26.80 -1.85
N ALA A 265 3.95 -27.76 -2.06
CA ALA A 265 4.78 -27.79 -3.26
C ALA A 265 4.08 -28.61 -4.36
N MET A 266 3.51 -27.95 -5.35
CA MET A 266 2.84 -28.61 -6.47
C MET A 266 3.83 -29.37 -7.35
N ARG A 267 3.38 -30.50 -7.91
CA ARG A 267 4.17 -31.31 -8.86
C ARG A 267 3.76 -31.05 -10.32
N MET A 268 2.63 -30.39 -10.52
CA MET A 268 1.96 -30.28 -11.81
C MET A 268 1.64 -31.66 -12.42
N ALA A 269 1.32 -32.66 -11.60
CA ALA A 269 1.09 -34.05 -11.99
C ALA A 269 -0.38 -34.35 -12.34
N GLY A 270 -1.12 -33.33 -12.79
CA GLY A 270 -2.46 -33.45 -13.37
C GLY A 270 -3.41 -34.36 -12.56
N PRO A 271 -3.87 -35.49 -13.14
CA PRO A 271 -4.82 -36.39 -12.49
C PRO A 271 -4.38 -36.92 -11.12
N ARG A 272 -3.13 -37.39 -10.96
CA ARG A 272 -2.65 -37.90 -9.67
C ARG A 272 -2.65 -36.80 -8.61
N GLU A 273 -2.27 -35.59 -9.00
CA GLU A 273 -2.27 -34.44 -8.11
C GLU A 273 -3.69 -33.92 -7.79
N ALA A 274 -4.68 -34.14 -8.67
CA ALA A 274 -6.09 -33.86 -8.35
C ALA A 274 -6.62 -34.77 -7.23
N VAL A 275 -6.30 -36.08 -7.28
CA VAL A 275 -6.61 -37.03 -6.19
C VAL A 275 -5.87 -36.62 -4.91
N TRP A 276 -4.61 -36.19 -5.02
CA TRP A 276 -3.82 -35.71 -3.88
C TRP A 276 -4.43 -34.47 -3.23
N HIS A 277 -4.83 -33.49 -4.05
CA HIS A 277 -5.51 -32.29 -3.57
C HIS A 277 -6.82 -32.61 -2.86
N ALA A 278 -7.57 -33.60 -3.32
CA ALA A 278 -8.79 -34.05 -2.65
C ALA A 278 -8.48 -34.61 -1.25
N ILE A 279 -7.45 -35.45 -1.12
CA ILE A 279 -6.96 -35.97 0.17
C ILE A 279 -6.54 -34.83 1.11
N ILE A 280 -5.73 -33.89 0.61
CA ILE A 280 -5.27 -32.74 1.40
C ILE A 280 -6.49 -31.93 1.88
N ARG A 281 -7.42 -31.57 0.99
CA ARG A 281 -8.58 -30.75 1.37
C ARG A 281 -9.52 -31.47 2.33
N LYS A 282 -9.66 -32.79 2.19
CA LYS A 282 -10.33 -33.63 3.19
C LYS A 282 -9.64 -33.53 4.55
N ASN A 283 -8.31 -33.63 4.60
CA ASN A 283 -7.53 -33.50 5.83
C ASN A 283 -7.71 -32.13 6.48
N PHE A 284 -7.84 -31.06 5.69
CA PHE A 284 -8.19 -29.71 6.16
C PHE A 284 -9.68 -29.50 6.51
N GLY A 285 -10.51 -30.54 6.38
CA GLY A 285 -11.92 -30.53 6.80
C GLY A 285 -12.92 -30.15 5.71
N ALA A 286 -12.50 -30.00 4.46
CA ALA A 286 -13.44 -29.77 3.37
C ALA A 286 -14.28 -31.02 3.06
N THR A 287 -15.55 -30.79 2.75
CA THR A 287 -16.51 -31.84 2.36
C THR A 287 -16.63 -32.01 0.85
N HIS A 288 -16.34 -30.95 0.12
CA HIS A 288 -16.42 -30.88 -1.33
C HIS A 288 -15.12 -30.30 -1.88
N PHE A 289 -14.74 -30.70 -3.09
CA PHE A 289 -13.55 -30.19 -3.76
C PHE A 289 -13.84 -29.91 -5.23
N ILE A 290 -13.53 -28.70 -5.68
CA ILE A 290 -13.69 -28.31 -7.09
C ILE A 290 -12.54 -28.91 -7.90
N VAL A 291 -12.88 -29.59 -8.99
CA VAL A 291 -11.92 -30.06 -10.00
C VAL A 291 -12.34 -29.49 -11.35
N GLY A 292 -11.49 -28.60 -11.88
CA GLY A 292 -11.74 -27.91 -13.15
C GLY A 292 -11.17 -28.63 -14.37
N ARG A 293 -11.18 -27.94 -15.51
CA ARG A 293 -10.46 -28.32 -16.73
C ARG A 293 -8.94 -28.22 -16.52
N ASP A 294 -8.18 -29.22 -16.98
CA ASP A 294 -6.71 -29.27 -16.92
C ASP A 294 -6.17 -29.05 -15.48
N HIS A 295 -6.86 -29.65 -14.50
CA HIS A 295 -6.57 -29.44 -13.08
C HIS A 295 -5.16 -29.91 -12.74
N ALA A 296 -4.33 -29.00 -12.20
CA ALA A 296 -2.91 -29.23 -11.92
C ALA A 296 -2.08 -29.67 -13.14
N GLY A 297 -2.51 -29.36 -14.36
CA GLY A 297 -1.76 -29.64 -15.58
C GLY A 297 -0.62 -28.64 -15.85
N PRO A 298 0.51 -29.11 -16.42
CA PRO A 298 1.62 -28.25 -16.83
C PRO A 298 1.44 -27.71 -18.26
N GLY A 299 0.38 -28.11 -18.98
CA GLY A 299 0.15 -27.74 -20.37
C GLY A 299 0.81 -28.70 -21.33
N LYS A 300 1.62 -28.19 -22.27
CA LYS A 300 2.15 -28.94 -23.41
C LYS A 300 3.58 -29.44 -23.20
N ASN A 301 3.86 -30.59 -23.79
CA ASN A 301 5.15 -31.27 -23.81
C ASN A 301 6.09 -30.73 -24.91
N SER A 302 7.29 -31.31 -25.03
CA SER A 302 8.32 -30.89 -25.99
C SER A 302 7.88 -30.99 -27.46
N LYS A 303 6.82 -31.76 -27.74
CA LYS A 303 6.23 -31.95 -29.08
C LYS A 303 4.97 -31.10 -29.31
N GLY A 304 4.59 -30.24 -28.36
CA GLY A 304 3.42 -29.38 -28.46
C GLY A 304 2.07 -30.07 -28.16
N VAL A 305 2.10 -31.28 -27.59
CA VAL A 305 0.91 -32.05 -27.17
C VAL A 305 0.66 -31.84 -25.68
N ASP A 306 -0.60 -31.74 -25.26
CA ASP A 306 -0.95 -31.60 -23.84
C ASP A 306 -0.50 -32.85 -23.05
N PHE A 307 0.09 -32.66 -21.86
CA PHE A 307 0.56 -33.74 -21.00
C PHE A 307 -0.59 -34.62 -20.48
N TYR A 308 -1.74 -33.99 -20.22
CA TYR A 308 -2.96 -34.64 -19.77
C TYR A 308 -4.14 -34.11 -20.58
N GLY A 309 -5.15 -34.95 -20.78
CA GLY A 309 -6.42 -34.50 -21.35
C GLY A 309 -7.13 -33.50 -20.42
N PRO A 310 -8.03 -32.67 -20.97
CA PRO A 310 -8.68 -31.59 -20.24
C PRO A 310 -9.51 -32.05 -19.04
N TYR A 311 -9.97 -33.31 -19.00
CA TYR A 311 -10.84 -33.84 -17.96
C TYR A 311 -10.32 -35.12 -17.27
N ASP A 312 -9.11 -35.59 -17.62
CA ASP A 312 -8.49 -36.79 -17.03
C ASP A 312 -8.42 -36.73 -15.49
N ALA A 313 -8.26 -35.51 -14.95
CA ALA A 313 -8.27 -35.27 -13.51
C ALA A 313 -9.65 -35.51 -12.87
N GLN A 314 -10.73 -35.14 -13.55
CA GLN A 314 -12.09 -35.40 -13.08
C GLN A 314 -12.39 -36.91 -13.14
N ASP A 315 -11.95 -37.57 -14.21
CA ASP A 315 -12.13 -39.03 -14.38
C ASP A 315 -11.43 -39.81 -13.27
N LEU A 316 -10.18 -39.45 -12.96
CA LEU A 316 -9.42 -40.15 -11.92
C LEU A 316 -9.98 -39.88 -10.51
N VAL A 317 -10.40 -38.64 -10.20
CA VAL A 317 -11.05 -38.34 -8.91
C VAL A 317 -12.38 -39.07 -8.79
N THR A 318 -13.15 -39.18 -9.88
CA THR A 318 -14.41 -39.93 -9.92
C THR A 318 -14.19 -41.42 -9.66
N LYS A 319 -13.15 -42.01 -10.26
CA LYS A 319 -12.77 -43.42 -10.04
C LYS A 319 -12.55 -43.75 -8.56
N TYR A 320 -12.01 -42.82 -7.77
CA TYR A 320 -11.70 -43.03 -6.35
C TYR A 320 -12.69 -42.35 -5.39
N LYS A 321 -13.85 -41.89 -5.88
CA LYS A 321 -14.84 -41.14 -5.08
C LYS A 321 -15.20 -41.83 -3.76
N GLU A 322 -15.50 -43.13 -3.80
CA GLU A 322 -15.93 -43.91 -2.62
C GLU A 322 -14.83 -44.02 -1.55
N GLU A 323 -13.57 -44.09 -1.96
CA GLU A 323 -12.43 -44.16 -1.03
C GLU A 323 -12.05 -42.77 -0.49
N LEU A 324 -12.10 -41.76 -1.36
CA LEU A 324 -11.79 -40.39 -1.02
C LEU A 324 -12.73 -39.85 0.06
N ASN A 325 -14.02 -40.17 0.01
CA ASN A 325 -15.04 -39.62 0.93
C ASN A 325 -15.00 -38.08 1.00
N ILE A 326 -14.81 -37.44 -0.15
CA ILE A 326 -14.95 -36.00 -0.37
C ILE A 326 -15.66 -35.82 -1.71
N GLU A 327 -16.71 -35.01 -1.76
CA GLU A 327 -17.54 -34.89 -2.95
C GLU A 327 -16.86 -33.98 -3.98
N MET A 328 -16.52 -34.53 -5.15
CA MET A 328 -16.03 -33.73 -6.25
C MET A 328 -17.15 -32.84 -6.80
N VAL A 329 -16.85 -31.56 -6.99
CA VAL A 329 -17.67 -30.64 -7.79
C VAL A 329 -16.98 -30.45 -9.13
N PRO A 330 -17.38 -31.19 -10.18
CA PRO A 330 -16.80 -31.03 -11.50
C PRO A 330 -17.18 -29.66 -12.04
N PHE A 331 -16.26 -29.04 -12.76
CA PHE A 331 -16.51 -27.73 -13.35
C PHE A 331 -16.00 -27.64 -14.79
N GLN A 332 -16.91 -27.22 -15.68
CA GLN A 332 -16.66 -26.91 -17.09
C GLN A 332 -16.25 -25.44 -17.22
N GLN A 333 -15.34 -25.09 -18.12
CA GLN A 333 -14.86 -23.71 -18.27
C GLN A 333 -15.99 -22.67 -18.27
N MET A 334 -15.87 -21.62 -17.44
CA MET A 334 -16.78 -20.46 -17.49
C MET A 334 -16.41 -19.58 -18.68
N THR A 335 -17.42 -19.08 -19.40
CA THR A 335 -17.26 -18.03 -20.39
C THR A 335 -18.24 -16.89 -20.16
N TYR A 336 -17.89 -15.69 -20.63
CA TYR A 336 -18.71 -14.48 -20.46
C TYR A 336 -19.63 -14.28 -21.66
N LEU A 337 -20.91 -14.04 -21.42
CA LEU A 337 -21.91 -13.74 -22.45
C LEU A 337 -22.20 -12.23 -22.45
N PRO A 338 -21.74 -11.47 -23.46
CA PRO A 338 -21.92 -10.01 -23.49
C PRO A 338 -23.38 -9.57 -23.58
N SER A 339 -24.25 -10.40 -24.18
CA SER A 339 -25.66 -10.06 -24.38
C SER A 339 -26.46 -10.04 -23.07
N SER A 340 -26.05 -10.81 -22.07
CA SER A 340 -26.73 -10.91 -20.76
C SER A 340 -25.88 -10.38 -19.60
N ASP A 341 -24.62 -10.05 -19.82
CA ASP A 341 -23.65 -9.68 -18.77
C ASP A 341 -23.48 -10.77 -17.68
N GLU A 342 -23.50 -12.04 -18.11
CA GLU A 342 -23.45 -13.21 -17.22
C GLU A 342 -22.31 -14.16 -17.58
N TYR A 343 -22.00 -15.09 -16.67
CA TYR A 343 -21.05 -16.17 -16.90
C TYR A 343 -21.77 -17.51 -16.88
N MET A 344 -21.52 -18.31 -17.91
CA MET A 344 -22.09 -19.65 -18.03
C MET A 344 -20.99 -20.68 -18.32
N PRO A 345 -21.15 -21.93 -17.83
CA PRO A 345 -20.39 -23.07 -18.29
C PRO A 345 -20.56 -23.23 -19.80
N VAL A 346 -19.47 -23.54 -20.51
CA VAL A 346 -19.46 -23.63 -21.99
C VAL A 346 -20.51 -24.60 -22.53
N ASP A 347 -20.84 -25.68 -21.81
CA ASP A 347 -21.83 -26.68 -22.17
C ASP A 347 -23.30 -26.21 -21.99
N GLU A 348 -23.53 -25.15 -21.21
CA GLU A 348 -24.85 -24.55 -21.01
C GLU A 348 -25.10 -23.33 -21.92
N VAL A 349 -24.09 -22.89 -22.68
CA VAL A 349 -24.20 -21.73 -23.58
C VAL A 349 -25.14 -22.07 -24.75
N PRO A 350 -26.18 -21.27 -25.03
CA PRO A 350 -27.04 -21.47 -26.19
C PRO A 350 -26.25 -21.49 -27.50
N LYS A 351 -26.54 -22.45 -28.38
CA LYS A 351 -25.86 -22.57 -29.68
C LYS A 351 -25.97 -21.26 -30.46
N GLY A 352 -24.82 -20.71 -30.86
CA GLY A 352 -24.73 -19.45 -31.60
C GLY A 352 -24.65 -18.18 -30.72
N ALA A 353 -24.74 -18.29 -29.40
CA ALA A 353 -24.53 -17.15 -28.51
C ALA A 353 -23.07 -16.67 -28.56
N GLN A 354 -22.87 -15.36 -28.52
CA GLN A 354 -21.54 -14.77 -28.49
C GLN A 354 -20.91 -14.96 -27.11
N THR A 355 -19.66 -15.44 -27.09
CA THR A 355 -18.88 -15.62 -25.87
C THR A 355 -17.58 -14.84 -25.95
N LEU A 356 -17.14 -14.22 -24.85
CA LEU A 356 -15.83 -13.61 -24.74
C LEU A 356 -14.99 -14.30 -23.66
N ASP A 357 -13.69 -14.40 -23.92
CA ASP A 357 -12.69 -14.89 -22.97
C ASP A 357 -11.36 -14.16 -23.19
N ILE A 358 -10.53 -14.09 -22.16
CA ILE A 358 -9.16 -13.57 -22.25
C ILE A 358 -8.20 -14.65 -21.76
N SER A 359 -7.38 -15.16 -22.69
CA SER A 359 -6.34 -16.12 -22.36
C SER A 359 -5.29 -15.51 -21.43
N GLY A 360 -4.59 -16.35 -20.67
CA GLY A 360 -3.47 -15.91 -19.82
C GLY A 360 -2.36 -15.19 -20.62
N THR A 361 -2.13 -15.57 -21.88
CA THR A 361 -1.18 -14.89 -22.77
C THR A 361 -1.63 -13.47 -23.11
N GLU A 362 -2.91 -13.28 -23.43
CA GLU A 362 -3.48 -11.96 -23.71
C GLU A 362 -3.52 -11.09 -22.45
N LEU A 363 -3.87 -11.65 -21.28
CA LEU A 363 -3.80 -10.94 -20.00
C LEU A 363 -2.38 -10.42 -19.73
N ARG A 364 -1.36 -11.27 -19.87
CA ARG A 364 0.05 -10.85 -19.70
C ARG A 364 0.44 -9.75 -20.70
N LYS A 365 -0.04 -9.82 -21.94
CA LYS A 365 0.18 -8.77 -22.94
C LYS A 365 -0.45 -7.45 -22.50
N ARG A 366 -1.68 -7.46 -21.98
CA ARG A 366 -2.37 -6.25 -21.47
C ARG A 366 -1.72 -5.68 -20.20
N LEU A 367 -1.21 -6.52 -19.31
CA LEU A 367 -0.39 -6.08 -18.18
C LEU A 367 0.89 -5.39 -18.66
N LYS A 368 1.65 -6.05 -19.54
CA LYS A 368 2.91 -5.53 -20.10
C LYS A 368 2.74 -4.23 -20.90
N THR A 369 1.68 -4.11 -21.68
CA THR A 369 1.44 -2.93 -22.55
C THR A 369 0.74 -1.79 -21.82
N GLY A 370 0.13 -2.04 -20.66
CA GLY A 370 -0.76 -1.08 -20.03
C GLY A 370 -2.16 -1.02 -20.65
N ALA A 371 -2.46 -1.85 -21.66
CA ALA A 371 -3.76 -1.86 -22.31
C ALA A 371 -4.89 -2.24 -21.33
N HIS A 372 -6.06 -1.65 -21.52
CA HIS A 372 -7.24 -1.85 -20.66
C HIS A 372 -7.57 -3.35 -20.51
N ILE A 373 -7.81 -3.78 -19.27
CA ILE A 373 -8.33 -5.13 -18.96
C ILE A 373 -9.81 -4.93 -18.65
N PRO A 374 -10.73 -5.52 -19.42
CA PRO A 374 -12.15 -5.26 -19.27
C PRO A 374 -12.67 -5.62 -17.88
N ASP A 375 -13.60 -4.83 -17.37
CA ASP A 375 -14.19 -5.06 -16.05
C ASP A 375 -14.95 -6.39 -16.00
N TRP A 376 -15.55 -6.83 -17.10
CA TRP A 376 -16.14 -8.17 -17.22
C TRP A 376 -15.10 -9.29 -17.17
N PHE A 377 -13.80 -9.04 -17.34
CA PHE A 377 -12.82 -10.10 -17.16
C PHE A 377 -12.40 -10.21 -15.68
N SER A 378 -12.04 -9.08 -15.08
CA SER A 378 -11.50 -9.03 -13.73
C SER A 378 -11.93 -7.74 -13.02
N TYR A 379 -12.12 -7.82 -11.70
CA TYR A 379 -12.43 -6.65 -10.89
C TYR A 379 -11.28 -5.63 -10.91
N GLU A 380 -11.63 -4.34 -10.86
CA GLU A 380 -10.66 -3.23 -10.87
C GLU A 380 -9.60 -3.38 -9.78
N ALA A 381 -10.00 -3.68 -8.54
CA ALA A 381 -9.06 -3.88 -7.42
C ALA A 381 -8.06 -5.01 -7.70
N VAL A 382 -8.51 -6.11 -8.33
CA VAL A 382 -7.63 -7.21 -8.73
C VAL A 382 -6.67 -6.78 -9.83
N VAL A 383 -7.17 -6.08 -10.85
CA VAL A 383 -6.34 -5.58 -11.96
C VAL A 383 -5.29 -4.61 -11.45
N LYS A 384 -5.66 -3.71 -10.53
CA LYS A 384 -4.75 -2.78 -9.89
C LYS A 384 -3.62 -3.51 -9.17
N THR A 385 -3.94 -4.47 -8.29
CA THR A 385 -2.95 -5.29 -7.59
C THR A 385 -2.00 -6.00 -8.56
N LEU A 386 -2.52 -6.54 -9.66
CA LEU A 386 -1.69 -7.17 -10.69
C LEU A 386 -0.75 -6.18 -11.39
N ARG A 387 -1.21 -4.95 -11.65
CA ARG A 387 -0.38 -3.91 -12.29
C ARG A 387 0.68 -3.31 -11.38
N GLU A 388 0.51 -3.37 -10.07
CA GLU A 388 1.53 -2.94 -9.11
C GLU A 388 2.76 -3.86 -9.17
N SER A 389 2.54 -5.18 -9.26
CA SER A 389 3.63 -6.16 -9.37
C SER A 389 4.12 -6.39 -10.82
N TYR A 390 3.24 -6.23 -11.80
CA TYR A 390 3.56 -6.33 -13.23
C TYR A 390 3.27 -5.01 -13.92
N PRO A 391 4.10 -3.97 -13.67
CA PRO A 391 3.89 -2.67 -14.25
C PRO A 391 4.02 -2.72 -15.78
N PRO A 392 3.37 -1.78 -16.50
CA PRO A 392 3.58 -1.63 -17.93
C PRO A 392 5.06 -1.40 -18.26
N ARG A 393 5.51 -1.78 -19.46
CA ARG A 393 6.91 -1.60 -19.93
C ARG A 393 7.44 -0.19 -19.74
N THR A 394 6.57 0.81 -19.81
CA THR A 394 6.91 2.23 -19.59
C THR A 394 7.43 2.52 -18.18
N LYS A 395 7.11 1.66 -17.20
CA LYS A 395 7.52 1.74 -15.79
C LYS A 395 8.48 0.61 -15.36
N GLN A 396 8.71 -0.41 -16.19
CA GLN A 396 9.64 -1.51 -15.88
C GLN A 396 11.09 -1.07 -16.04
N GLY A 397 12.00 -1.56 -15.20
CA GLY A 397 13.44 -1.38 -15.39
C GLY A 397 13.98 -2.11 -16.61
N PHE A 398 15.17 -1.72 -17.05
CA PHE A 398 15.92 -2.42 -18.10
C PHE A 398 17.43 -2.26 -17.94
N VAL A 399 18.18 -3.16 -18.57
CA VAL A 399 19.64 -3.12 -18.66
C VAL A 399 20.05 -2.93 -20.13
N LEU A 400 20.78 -1.86 -20.42
CA LEU A 400 21.49 -1.63 -21.68
C LEU A 400 22.95 -2.01 -21.45
N PHE A 401 23.37 -3.14 -22.00
CA PHE A 401 24.68 -3.72 -21.78
C PHE A 401 25.54 -3.51 -23.02
N LEU A 402 26.45 -2.54 -22.97
CA LEU A 402 27.38 -2.22 -24.03
C LEU A 402 28.64 -3.07 -23.91
N THR A 403 29.09 -3.62 -25.02
CA THR A 403 30.35 -4.37 -25.15
C THR A 403 31.11 -3.89 -26.39
N GLY A 404 32.44 -3.90 -26.32
CA GLY A 404 33.33 -3.48 -27.40
C GLY A 404 34.76 -3.32 -26.89
N HIS A 405 35.69 -3.06 -27.81
CA HIS A 405 37.11 -2.87 -27.49
C HIS A 405 37.35 -1.70 -26.51
N HIS A 406 38.54 -1.68 -25.90
CA HIS A 406 39.01 -0.46 -25.22
C HIS A 406 39.03 0.70 -26.22
N ASN A 407 38.67 1.91 -25.79
CA ASN A 407 38.56 3.11 -26.63
C ASN A 407 37.59 3.05 -27.85
N SER A 408 36.70 2.05 -27.93
CA SER A 408 35.66 1.95 -28.98
C SER A 408 34.57 3.03 -28.96
N GLY A 409 34.63 4.00 -28.03
CA GLY A 409 33.57 5.00 -27.83
C GLY A 409 32.40 4.54 -26.93
N ARG A 410 32.37 3.27 -26.48
CA ARG A 410 31.34 2.72 -25.57
C ARG A 410 31.08 3.57 -24.32
N SER A 411 32.12 4.11 -23.69
CA SER A 411 32.00 4.98 -22.51
C SER A 411 31.34 6.32 -22.84
N ALA A 412 31.63 6.89 -24.01
CA ALA A 412 31.05 8.15 -24.45
C ALA A 412 29.57 7.99 -24.82
N ILE A 413 29.24 6.90 -25.53
CA ILE A 413 27.86 6.50 -25.83
C ILE A 413 27.07 6.32 -24.53
N ALA A 414 27.63 5.60 -23.55
CA ALA A 414 26.97 5.33 -22.28
C ALA A 414 26.66 6.62 -21.47
N ARG A 415 27.60 7.58 -21.44
CA ARG A 415 27.36 8.90 -20.79
C ARG A 415 26.32 9.73 -21.53
N ALA A 416 26.37 9.80 -22.86
CA ALA A 416 25.39 10.53 -23.66
C ALA A 416 23.97 9.94 -23.51
N LEU A 417 23.89 8.60 -23.43
CA LEU A 417 22.65 7.89 -23.17
C LEU A 417 22.11 8.16 -21.77
N GLN A 418 22.98 8.21 -20.75
CA GLN A 418 22.60 8.59 -19.38
C GLN A 418 21.95 9.99 -19.36
N VAL A 419 22.60 10.98 -19.98
CA VAL A 419 22.07 12.35 -20.08
C VAL A 419 20.70 12.35 -20.75
N THR A 420 20.56 11.64 -21.87
CA THR A 420 19.30 11.60 -22.63
C THR A 420 18.17 10.91 -21.85
N LEU A 421 18.47 9.84 -21.11
CA LEU A 421 17.49 9.15 -20.27
C LEU A 421 17.09 9.97 -19.04
N ASN A 422 18.04 10.68 -18.42
CA ASN A 422 17.75 11.63 -17.35
C ASN A 422 16.88 12.79 -17.84
N GLN A 423 17.15 13.32 -19.04
CA GLN A 423 16.33 14.36 -19.66
C GLN A 423 14.88 13.89 -19.92
N GLN A 424 14.67 12.60 -20.23
CA GLN A 424 13.33 12.03 -20.39
C GLN A 424 12.55 11.93 -19.07
N GLY A 425 13.22 11.90 -17.91
CA GLY A 425 12.62 11.96 -16.58
C GLY A 425 11.77 10.75 -16.16
N GLY A 426 11.77 9.65 -16.93
CA GLY A 426 10.86 8.52 -16.69
C GLY A 426 11.25 7.59 -15.54
N ARG A 427 12.51 7.60 -15.10
CA ARG A 427 13.08 6.73 -14.07
C ARG A 427 14.50 7.16 -13.69
N SER A 428 15.03 6.62 -12.59
CA SER A 428 16.44 6.75 -12.24
C SER A 428 17.34 6.01 -13.24
N VAL A 429 18.52 6.57 -13.51
CA VAL A 429 19.51 6.01 -14.43
C VAL A 429 20.81 5.71 -13.69
N SER A 430 21.21 4.45 -13.66
CA SER A 430 22.47 3.99 -13.06
C SER A 430 23.48 3.68 -14.16
N LEU A 431 24.63 4.34 -14.11
CA LEU A 431 25.70 4.18 -15.11
C LEU A 431 26.87 3.39 -14.50
N MET A 432 27.19 2.24 -15.11
CA MET A 432 28.28 1.35 -14.72
C MET A 432 29.33 1.31 -15.83
N LEU A 433 30.23 2.30 -15.83
CA LEU A 433 31.38 2.31 -16.75
C LEU A 433 32.43 1.29 -16.30
N GLY A 434 33.18 0.73 -17.25
CA GLY A 434 34.22 -0.27 -16.93
C GLY A 434 35.21 0.17 -15.84
N GLU A 435 35.66 1.43 -15.88
CA GLU A 435 36.58 1.99 -14.87
C GLU A 435 35.89 2.16 -13.50
N THR A 436 34.67 2.69 -13.47
CA THR A 436 33.89 2.84 -12.23
C THR A 436 33.61 1.49 -11.58
N VAL A 437 33.21 0.49 -12.36
CA VAL A 437 33.01 -0.88 -11.84
C VAL A 437 34.30 -1.45 -11.29
N ARG A 438 35.42 -1.26 -12.00
CA ARG A 438 36.73 -1.72 -11.52
C ARG A 438 37.13 -1.04 -10.22
N ALA A 439 36.90 0.25 -10.05
CA ALA A 439 37.21 0.96 -8.81
C ALA A 439 36.30 0.53 -7.64
N GLU A 440 34.99 0.44 -7.87
CA GLU A 440 33.99 0.30 -6.79
C GLU A 440 33.64 -1.15 -6.44
N LEU A 441 33.69 -2.06 -7.43
CA LEU A 441 33.16 -3.42 -7.30
C LEU A 441 34.20 -4.51 -7.56
N SER A 442 35.36 -4.19 -8.14
CA SER A 442 36.30 -5.19 -8.67
C SER A 442 37.75 -4.72 -8.65
N SER A 443 38.13 -3.93 -7.64
CA SER A 443 39.46 -3.32 -7.53
C SER A 443 40.55 -4.37 -7.25
N GLU A 444 40.15 -5.51 -6.69
CA GLU A 444 40.99 -6.63 -6.35
C GLU A 444 41.11 -7.68 -7.46
N LEU A 445 40.27 -7.63 -8.49
CA LEU A 445 40.27 -8.60 -9.57
C LEU A 445 41.31 -8.25 -10.64
N GLY A 446 42.02 -9.26 -11.13
CA GLY A 446 42.96 -9.14 -12.24
C GLY A 446 42.28 -9.14 -13.61
N PHE A 447 43.02 -9.64 -14.60
CA PHE A 447 42.62 -9.67 -16.01
C PHE A 447 42.64 -11.07 -16.62
N THR A 448 42.69 -12.13 -15.80
CA THR A 448 42.52 -13.51 -16.26
C THR A 448 41.10 -13.74 -16.80
N PRO A 449 40.87 -14.78 -17.62
CA PRO A 449 39.52 -15.12 -18.10
C PRO A 449 38.51 -15.29 -16.96
N GLU A 450 38.91 -15.94 -15.87
CA GLU A 450 38.09 -16.19 -14.68
C GLU A 450 37.75 -14.89 -13.93
N ASP A 451 38.73 -14.01 -13.72
CA ASP A 451 38.52 -12.73 -13.05
C ASP A 451 37.62 -11.81 -13.88
N ARG A 452 37.79 -11.81 -15.20
CA ARG A 452 36.92 -11.07 -16.12
C ARG A 452 35.50 -11.63 -16.08
N HIS A 453 35.33 -12.95 -16.06
CA HIS A 453 34.02 -13.57 -15.93
C HIS A 453 33.34 -13.16 -14.61
N LYS A 454 34.06 -13.24 -13.49
CA LYS A 454 33.57 -12.84 -12.16
C LYS A 454 33.21 -11.35 -12.09
N ASN A 455 34.01 -10.48 -12.72
CA ASN A 455 33.69 -9.06 -12.85
C ASN A 455 32.37 -8.85 -13.61
N ILE A 456 32.12 -9.57 -14.71
CA ILE A 456 30.84 -9.49 -15.44
C ILE A 456 29.68 -10.04 -14.60
N GLN A 457 29.87 -11.10 -13.84
CA GLN A 457 28.84 -11.62 -12.92
C GLN A 457 28.46 -10.59 -11.84
N ARG A 458 29.44 -9.86 -11.29
CA ARG A 458 29.18 -8.77 -10.32
C ARG A 458 28.37 -7.63 -10.95
N ILE A 459 28.70 -7.22 -12.17
CA ILE A 459 27.91 -6.23 -12.91
C ILE A 459 26.47 -6.74 -13.10
N ALA A 460 26.31 -7.99 -13.54
CA ALA A 460 25.01 -8.58 -13.78
C ALA A 460 24.14 -8.62 -12.52
N PHE A 461 24.73 -8.96 -11.38
CA PHE A 461 24.05 -8.95 -10.07
C PHE A 461 23.53 -7.55 -9.74
N VAL A 462 24.40 -6.53 -9.72
CA VAL A 462 23.99 -5.15 -9.39
C VAL A 462 22.98 -4.61 -10.42
N ALA A 463 23.18 -4.92 -11.70
CA ALA A 463 22.27 -4.52 -12.77
C ALA A 463 20.88 -5.16 -12.61
N ALA A 464 20.80 -6.42 -12.20
CA ALA A 464 19.54 -7.10 -11.97
C ALA A 464 18.77 -6.48 -10.79
N GLU A 465 19.43 -6.18 -9.68
CA GLU A 465 18.81 -5.55 -8.51
C GLU A 465 18.25 -4.15 -8.84
N LEU A 466 19.04 -3.32 -9.51
CA LEU A 466 18.62 -1.98 -9.93
C LEU A 466 17.48 -2.02 -10.95
N SER A 467 17.56 -2.95 -11.91
CA SER A 467 16.51 -3.13 -12.91
C SER A 467 15.21 -3.65 -12.27
N ARG A 468 15.30 -4.53 -11.26
CA ARG A 468 14.15 -4.98 -10.47
C ARG A 468 13.47 -3.81 -9.75
N ALA A 469 14.24 -2.84 -9.27
CA ALA A 469 13.74 -1.60 -8.67
C ALA A 469 13.16 -0.60 -9.69
N GLY A 470 13.15 -0.92 -10.98
CA GLY A 470 12.58 -0.06 -12.04
C GLY A 470 13.58 0.90 -12.71
N ALA A 471 14.87 0.83 -12.36
CA ALA A 471 15.89 1.72 -12.93
C ALA A 471 16.22 1.39 -14.39
N ALA A 472 16.76 2.38 -15.11
CA ALA A 472 17.52 2.14 -16.33
C ALA A 472 18.99 1.94 -15.97
N VAL A 473 19.51 0.75 -16.21
CA VAL A 473 20.93 0.46 -16.01
C VAL A 473 21.65 0.55 -17.35
N ILE A 474 22.75 1.30 -17.40
CA ILE A 474 23.66 1.35 -18.54
C ILE A 474 24.99 0.78 -18.08
N ALA A 475 25.32 -0.42 -18.52
CA ALA A 475 26.61 -1.05 -18.23
C ALA A 475 27.50 -0.99 -19.48
N ALA A 476 28.74 -0.53 -19.33
CA ALA A 476 29.71 -0.49 -20.42
C ALA A 476 31.06 -1.10 -20.02
N PRO A 477 31.12 -2.42 -19.71
CA PRO A 477 32.37 -3.17 -19.61
C PRO A 477 32.91 -3.56 -21.01
N ILE A 478 34.13 -4.12 -21.07
CA ILE A 478 34.64 -4.71 -22.33
C ILE A 478 33.83 -5.97 -22.64
N ALA A 479 33.66 -6.84 -21.64
CA ALA A 479 32.95 -8.13 -21.74
C ALA A 479 33.41 -8.98 -22.94
N PRO A 480 34.71 -9.39 -22.97
CA PRO A 480 35.32 -10.00 -24.14
C PRO A 480 34.80 -11.40 -24.48
N TYR A 481 34.28 -12.15 -23.50
CA TYR A 481 33.87 -13.54 -23.69
C TYR A 481 32.35 -13.68 -23.79
N ASP A 482 31.90 -14.48 -24.74
CA ASP A 482 30.49 -14.72 -25.03
C ASP A 482 29.76 -15.39 -23.87
N ASN A 483 30.40 -16.38 -23.24
CA ASN A 483 29.88 -17.07 -22.06
C ASN A 483 29.52 -16.11 -20.91
N SER A 484 30.29 -15.03 -20.76
CA SER A 484 30.14 -14.04 -19.69
C SER A 484 28.96 -13.11 -19.99
N ARG A 485 28.78 -12.72 -21.25
CA ARG A 485 27.62 -11.94 -21.70
C ARG A 485 26.33 -12.74 -21.58
N LYS A 486 26.33 -14.01 -21.98
CA LYS A 486 25.20 -14.93 -21.82
C LYS A 486 24.84 -15.13 -20.34
N ALA A 487 25.83 -15.40 -19.48
CA ALA A 487 25.60 -15.48 -18.04
C ALA A 487 25.00 -14.19 -17.46
N ALA A 488 25.44 -13.01 -17.91
CA ALA A 488 24.87 -11.75 -17.51
C ALA A 488 23.40 -11.58 -17.98
N ARG A 489 23.12 -11.91 -19.25
CA ARG A 489 21.77 -11.88 -19.83
C ARG A 489 20.84 -12.81 -19.05
N ASP A 490 21.27 -14.05 -18.81
CA ASP A 490 20.50 -15.07 -18.11
C ASP A 490 20.23 -14.67 -16.66
N HIS A 491 21.23 -14.13 -15.97
CA HIS A 491 21.07 -13.65 -14.60
C HIS A 491 20.04 -12.50 -14.54
N VAL A 492 20.20 -11.45 -15.33
CA VAL A 492 19.25 -10.32 -15.34
C VAL A 492 17.84 -10.76 -15.71
N THR A 493 17.71 -11.62 -16.72
CA THR A 493 16.39 -12.06 -17.22
C THR A 493 15.68 -12.97 -16.19
N SER A 494 16.43 -13.78 -15.45
CA SER A 494 15.87 -14.72 -14.47
C SER A 494 15.61 -14.09 -13.10
N THR A 495 16.42 -13.11 -12.67
CA THR A 495 16.34 -12.57 -11.31
C THR A 495 15.67 -11.19 -11.22
N ALA A 496 15.71 -10.35 -12.26
CA ALA A 496 15.22 -8.97 -12.15
C ALA A 496 13.68 -8.81 -12.20
N GLY A 497 12.92 -9.91 -12.17
CA GLY A 497 11.46 -9.89 -12.16
C GLY A 497 10.88 -9.12 -13.35
N ALA A 498 9.98 -8.16 -13.09
CA ALA A 498 9.41 -7.30 -14.13
C ALA A 498 10.47 -6.41 -14.83
N GLY A 499 11.63 -6.21 -14.21
CA GLY A 499 12.79 -5.51 -14.76
C GLY A 499 13.76 -6.39 -15.57
N GLY A 500 13.43 -7.66 -15.83
CA GLY A 500 14.26 -8.59 -16.61
C GLY A 500 14.41 -8.28 -18.10
N ASN A 501 14.38 -7.00 -18.49
CA ASN A 501 14.60 -6.55 -19.87
C ASN A 501 16.09 -6.27 -20.07
N PHE A 502 16.79 -7.14 -20.81
CA PHE A 502 18.22 -7.01 -21.10
C PHE A 502 18.44 -6.79 -22.61
N PHE A 503 19.24 -5.79 -22.96
CA PHE A 503 19.62 -5.51 -24.35
C PHE A 503 21.13 -5.46 -24.49
N LEU A 504 21.68 -6.31 -25.35
CA LEU A 504 23.10 -6.34 -25.68
C LEU A 504 23.39 -5.38 -26.84
N VAL A 505 24.31 -4.46 -26.63
CA VAL A 505 24.71 -3.44 -27.61
C VAL A 505 26.17 -3.64 -27.95
N HIS A 506 26.44 -4.08 -29.18
CA HIS A 506 27.78 -4.24 -29.69
C HIS A 506 28.29 -2.91 -30.27
N VAL A 507 29.30 -2.34 -29.65
CA VAL A 507 30.05 -1.17 -30.16
C VAL A 507 31.19 -1.70 -31.01
N ALA A 508 30.87 -2.01 -32.26
CA ALA A 508 31.68 -2.72 -33.25
C ALA A 508 32.71 -1.81 -33.95
N THR A 509 33.24 -0.82 -33.22
CA THR A 509 34.28 0.07 -33.73
C THR A 509 35.55 -0.75 -34.01
N PRO A 510 36.11 -0.70 -35.24
CA PRO A 510 37.30 -1.46 -35.60
C PRO A 510 38.48 -1.24 -34.64
N LEU A 511 39.23 -2.30 -34.34
CA LEU A 511 40.37 -2.25 -33.42
C LEU A 511 41.42 -1.22 -33.86
N GLU A 512 41.69 -1.14 -35.16
CA GLU A 512 42.65 -0.21 -35.75
C GLU A 512 42.26 1.24 -35.46
N HIS A 513 40.96 1.55 -35.49
CA HIS A 513 40.46 2.87 -35.15
C HIS A 513 40.55 3.15 -33.64
N CYS A 514 40.26 2.15 -32.81
CA CYS A 514 40.40 2.25 -31.36
C CYS A 514 41.85 2.56 -30.95
N GLU A 515 42.81 1.88 -31.58
CA GLU A 515 44.26 2.06 -31.37
C GLU A 515 44.72 3.43 -31.91
N ALA A 516 44.32 3.81 -33.13
CA ALA A 516 44.72 5.08 -33.74
C ALA A 516 44.20 6.33 -33.00
N THR A 517 43.12 6.20 -32.24
CA THR A 517 42.50 7.31 -31.49
C THR A 517 42.76 7.27 -29.99
N ASP A 518 43.60 6.34 -29.51
CA ASP A 518 43.96 6.23 -28.10
C ASP A 518 44.92 7.35 -27.67
N ARG A 519 44.38 8.33 -26.96
CA ARG A 519 45.14 9.48 -26.45
C ARG A 519 45.85 9.20 -25.13
N GLN A 520 45.56 8.07 -24.48
CA GLN A 520 46.15 7.69 -23.19
C GLN A 520 47.37 6.77 -23.36
N GLY A 521 47.65 6.33 -24.60
CA GLY A 521 48.80 5.47 -24.92
C GLY A 521 48.69 4.08 -24.28
N VAL A 522 47.49 3.60 -23.98
CA VAL A 522 47.25 2.31 -23.33
C VAL A 522 47.53 1.17 -24.31
N PHE A 523 47.12 1.30 -25.58
CA PHE A 523 47.45 0.33 -26.61
C PHE A 523 48.95 0.26 -26.90
N GLU A 524 49.64 1.41 -26.93
CA GLU A 524 51.10 1.47 -27.11
C GLU A 524 51.83 0.71 -25.98
N LYS A 525 51.44 0.95 -24.72
CA LYS A 525 51.97 0.22 -23.55
C LYS A 525 51.67 -1.28 -23.61
N ALA A 526 50.48 -1.66 -24.07
CA ALA A 526 50.13 -3.07 -24.25
C ALA A 526 51.00 -3.73 -25.34
N ARG A 527 51.20 -3.08 -26.48
CA ARG A 527 52.09 -3.55 -27.56
C ARG A 527 53.55 -3.65 -27.13
N ALA A 528 53.99 -2.75 -26.24
CA ALA A 528 55.32 -2.77 -25.63
C ALA A 528 55.48 -3.87 -24.54
N GLY A 529 54.40 -4.59 -24.19
CA GLY A 529 54.40 -5.65 -23.19
C GLY A 529 54.33 -5.17 -21.73
N GLU A 530 54.11 -3.87 -21.50
CA GLU A 530 53.97 -3.29 -20.16
C GLU A 530 52.62 -3.66 -19.51
N ILE A 531 51.59 -3.91 -20.33
CA ILE A 531 50.26 -4.34 -19.88
C ILE A 531 49.96 -5.71 -20.49
N LYS A 532 50.05 -6.77 -19.69
CA LYS A 532 49.78 -8.14 -20.13
C LYS A 532 48.28 -8.45 -20.17
N GLY A 533 47.86 -9.26 -21.14
CA GLY A 533 46.48 -9.75 -21.24
C GLY A 533 45.49 -8.67 -21.64
N PHE A 534 45.94 -7.71 -22.45
CA PHE A 534 45.11 -6.62 -22.94
C PHE A 534 44.23 -7.07 -24.12
N THR A 535 42.93 -6.84 -24.02
CA THR A 535 41.94 -7.32 -25.00
C THR A 535 42.12 -6.61 -26.35
N GLY A 536 42.34 -7.38 -27.42
CA GLY A 536 42.68 -6.89 -28.76
C GLY A 536 44.17 -6.91 -29.09
N VAL A 537 45.04 -7.17 -28.11
CA VAL A 537 46.50 -7.32 -28.31
C VAL A 537 46.92 -8.74 -27.94
N ASP A 538 46.87 -9.09 -26.65
CA ASP A 538 47.28 -10.40 -26.13
C ASP A 538 46.10 -11.27 -25.69
N ASP A 539 44.94 -10.66 -25.40
CA ASP A 539 43.69 -11.33 -25.05
C ASP A 539 42.65 -11.13 -26.16
N ARG A 540 41.80 -12.13 -26.40
CA ARG A 540 40.86 -12.12 -27.53
C ARG A 540 39.56 -11.39 -27.20
N TYR A 541 38.94 -10.77 -28.20
CA TYR A 541 37.56 -10.28 -28.12
C TYR A 541 36.66 -11.19 -28.96
N GLU A 542 35.70 -11.87 -28.34
CA GLU A 542 34.73 -12.71 -29.03
C GLU A 542 33.54 -11.84 -29.46
N GLU A 543 33.47 -11.49 -30.74
CA GLU A 543 32.41 -10.63 -31.27
C GLU A 543 31.01 -11.20 -30.98
N PRO A 544 30.06 -10.39 -30.48
CA PRO A 544 28.69 -10.82 -30.27
C PRO A 544 27.97 -11.17 -31.58
N THR A 545 27.39 -12.37 -31.65
CA THR A 545 26.54 -12.81 -32.78
C THR A 545 25.04 -12.63 -32.52
N ASP A 546 24.66 -12.38 -31.26
CA ASP A 546 23.29 -12.23 -30.77
C ASP A 546 23.00 -10.82 -30.21
N ALA A 547 23.75 -9.80 -30.65
CA ALA A 547 23.54 -8.43 -30.22
C ALA A 547 22.16 -7.91 -30.67
N ASP A 548 21.45 -7.26 -29.75
CA ASP A 548 20.17 -6.62 -30.03
C ASP A 548 20.36 -5.38 -30.93
N ILE A 549 21.53 -4.71 -30.81
CA ILE A 549 21.93 -3.55 -31.61
C ILE A 549 23.44 -3.61 -31.85
N ALA A 550 23.88 -3.36 -33.08
CA ALA A 550 25.29 -3.14 -33.43
C ALA A 550 25.47 -1.70 -33.92
N VAL A 551 26.54 -1.03 -33.47
CA VAL A 551 26.85 0.37 -33.78
C VAL A 551 28.36 0.54 -33.99
N ASP A 552 28.74 1.52 -34.81
CA ASP A 552 30.15 1.77 -35.15
C ASP A 552 30.44 3.27 -35.16
N THR A 553 31.40 3.70 -34.34
CA THR A 553 31.73 5.12 -34.19
C THR A 553 32.54 5.70 -35.35
N THR A 554 32.98 4.88 -36.31
CA THR A 554 33.67 5.36 -37.53
C THR A 554 32.69 5.81 -38.60
N THR A 555 31.49 5.23 -38.61
CA THR A 555 30.43 5.51 -39.59
C THR A 555 29.27 6.31 -39.00
N GLN A 556 29.17 6.38 -37.67
CA GLN A 556 28.05 6.99 -36.95
C GLN A 556 28.54 7.90 -35.84
N THR A 557 27.87 9.03 -35.67
CA THR A 557 28.12 9.96 -34.56
C THR A 557 27.46 9.45 -33.27
N ILE A 558 27.99 9.87 -32.11
CA ILE A 558 27.41 9.50 -30.81
C ILE A 558 25.91 9.87 -30.71
N PRO A 559 25.45 11.07 -31.13
CA PRO A 559 24.03 11.40 -31.14
C PRO A 559 23.17 10.46 -32.02
N GLU A 560 23.66 10.05 -33.20
CA GLU A 560 22.97 9.09 -34.07
C GLU A 560 22.84 7.74 -33.38
N ILE A 561 23.93 7.24 -32.79
CA ILE A 561 23.94 5.99 -32.02
C ILE A 561 22.94 6.04 -30.88
N VAL A 562 22.96 7.09 -30.06
CA VAL A 562 22.01 7.28 -28.94
C VAL A 562 20.57 7.32 -29.46
N HIS A 563 20.32 8.01 -30.56
CA HIS A 563 18.99 8.08 -31.17
C HIS A 563 18.50 6.70 -31.65
N MET A 564 19.36 5.93 -32.33
CA MET A 564 19.05 4.56 -32.77
C MET A 564 18.74 3.65 -31.57
N MET A 565 19.54 3.71 -30.51
CA MET A 565 19.33 2.91 -29.30
C MET A 565 17.97 3.22 -28.65
N LEU A 566 17.58 4.50 -28.59
CA LEU A 566 16.28 4.92 -28.07
C LEU A 566 15.11 4.50 -28.97
N ALA A 567 15.29 4.55 -30.30
CA ALA A 567 14.28 4.12 -31.26
C ALA A 567 14.08 2.59 -31.26
N ALA A 568 15.16 1.82 -31.19
CA ALA A 568 15.14 0.36 -31.06
C ALA A 568 14.43 -0.07 -29.76
N ARG A 569 14.70 0.64 -28.65
CA ARG A 569 13.97 0.47 -27.37
C ARG A 569 12.47 0.71 -27.53
N ALA A 570 12.06 1.72 -28.30
CA ALA A 570 10.65 2.02 -28.54
C ALA A 570 9.94 0.92 -29.36
N LYS A 571 10.62 0.31 -30.33
CA LYS A 571 10.12 -0.85 -31.10
C LYS A 571 9.99 -2.12 -30.24
N LEU A 572 10.87 -2.29 -29.25
CA LEU A 572 10.81 -3.38 -28.26
C LEU A 572 9.81 -3.08 -27.14
N GLY A 573 8.92 -2.09 -27.29
CA GLY A 573 7.72 -1.89 -26.47
C GLY A 573 7.91 -1.10 -25.17
N VAL A 574 9.09 -0.52 -24.91
CA VAL A 574 9.31 0.45 -23.82
C VAL A 574 9.09 1.85 -24.40
N ARG A 575 7.82 2.22 -24.62
CA ARG A 575 7.46 3.57 -25.07
C ARG A 575 7.50 4.54 -23.90
N THR A 576 8.11 5.71 -24.07
CA THR A 576 7.77 6.89 -23.27
C THR A 576 6.64 7.63 -23.99
N ASN A 577 5.76 8.32 -23.25
CA ASN A 577 4.72 9.18 -23.82
C ASN A 577 5.38 10.40 -24.50
N LEU A 578 5.92 10.19 -25.69
CA LEU A 578 6.24 11.26 -26.63
C LEU A 578 5.12 11.23 -27.68
N ARG A 579 4.30 12.29 -27.69
CA ARG A 579 3.49 12.60 -28.88
C ARG A 579 4.49 12.94 -30.00
N CYS A 580 4.75 11.99 -30.90
CA CYS A 580 5.36 12.33 -32.17
C CYS A 580 4.36 13.20 -32.94
N ALA A 581 4.80 14.40 -33.33
CA ALA A 581 4.15 15.16 -34.39
C ALA A 581 4.04 14.29 -35.65
N PRO A 582 2.98 14.42 -36.47
CA PRO A 582 2.79 13.57 -37.63
C PRO A 582 3.93 13.77 -38.63
N SER A 583 4.37 12.63 -39.17
CA SER A 583 5.36 12.46 -40.23
C SER A 583 5.13 13.40 -41.41
N PHE A 584 6.16 14.18 -41.78
CA PHE A 584 6.26 14.73 -43.13
C PHE A 584 6.53 13.59 -44.10
N SER A 585 5.52 13.23 -44.89
CA SER A 585 5.68 12.41 -46.08
C SER A 585 6.42 13.20 -47.15
N THR A 586 7.49 12.60 -47.64
CA THR A 586 8.23 12.97 -48.85
C THR A 586 7.31 13.18 -50.06
N LEU A 587 7.39 14.35 -50.69
CA LEU A 587 7.01 14.55 -52.09
C LEU A 587 8.16 15.27 -52.80
N SER A 588 8.46 14.74 -53.98
CA SER A 588 9.67 14.91 -54.77
C SER A 588 9.95 16.34 -55.22
N ALA A 589 11.23 16.64 -55.33
CA ALA A 589 11.80 17.80 -56.01
C ALA A 589 11.22 18.03 -57.41
N ARG A 590 10.96 19.30 -57.76
CA ARG A 590 11.30 19.88 -59.07
C ARG A 590 11.65 21.36 -58.92
N SER A 591 12.74 21.69 -59.59
CA SER A 591 13.43 22.97 -59.80
C SER A 591 12.56 24.14 -60.25
N SER A 592 12.87 25.35 -59.77
CA SER A 592 13.36 26.46 -60.62
C SER A 592 13.67 27.73 -59.83
N VAL A 593 14.57 28.51 -60.42
CA VAL A 593 15.31 29.69 -59.97
C VAL A 593 14.41 30.95 -59.97
N SER A 594 14.58 31.88 -59.02
CA SER A 594 14.97 33.29 -59.29
C SER A 594 14.68 34.30 -58.16
N ALA A 595 15.70 35.14 -57.95
CA ALA A 595 15.70 36.59 -57.71
C ALA A 595 15.13 37.22 -56.41
N LEU A 596 16.07 37.76 -55.61
CA LEU A 596 15.95 38.96 -54.77
C LEU A 596 15.73 40.22 -55.63
N PRO A 597 15.16 41.33 -55.09
CA PRO A 597 16.03 42.39 -54.55
C PRO A 597 15.50 43.18 -53.32
N ARG A 598 16.47 43.79 -52.62
CA ARG A 598 16.42 44.82 -51.57
C ARG A 598 15.74 46.13 -52.03
N ILE A 599 15.06 46.87 -51.14
CA ILE A 599 15.01 48.36 -51.12
C ILE A 599 14.99 48.92 -49.67
N LEU A 600 15.59 50.10 -49.53
CA LEU A 600 16.06 50.86 -48.36
C LEU A 600 15.02 51.65 -47.51
N ARG A 601 15.45 51.90 -46.26
CA ARG A 601 15.34 53.10 -45.37
C ARG A 601 14.35 54.23 -45.70
N SER A 602 13.66 54.73 -44.67
CA SER A 602 13.83 56.12 -44.16
C SER A 602 13.17 56.31 -42.78
N ALA A 603 13.68 57.28 -42.02
CA ALA A 603 13.29 57.64 -40.66
C ALA A 603 12.69 59.04 -40.63
N ALA A 604 11.78 59.32 -39.69
CA ALA A 604 11.45 60.67 -39.24
C ALA A 604 11.03 60.67 -37.76
N ARG A 605 11.55 61.65 -37.00
CA ARG A 605 11.34 61.93 -35.57
C ARG A 605 10.32 63.07 -35.38
N THR A 606 9.60 63.07 -34.26
CA THR A 606 9.07 64.20 -33.41
C THR A 606 8.07 63.59 -32.41
N SER A 607 7.86 63.97 -31.14
CA SER A 607 8.49 64.83 -30.13
C SER A 607 7.83 64.52 -28.75
N VAL A 608 8.67 64.35 -27.72
CA VAL A 608 8.58 64.42 -26.24
C VAL A 608 7.26 64.80 -25.50
N SER A 609 6.79 63.97 -24.55
CA SER A 609 6.84 64.19 -23.07
C SER A 609 6.33 62.97 -22.25
N PRO A 610 6.72 62.77 -20.96
CA PRO A 610 6.75 61.43 -20.34
C PRO A 610 5.88 61.24 -19.08
N ARG A 611 5.34 60.03 -18.91
CA ARG A 611 5.37 59.13 -17.72
C ARG A 611 4.04 58.38 -17.48
N SER A 612 3.99 57.14 -17.97
CA SER A 612 3.30 56.03 -17.31
C SER A 612 4.14 54.77 -17.50
N ILE A 613 4.45 54.08 -16.41
CA ILE A 613 5.30 52.88 -16.32
C ILE A 613 4.68 51.76 -17.17
N PRO A 614 5.41 51.09 -18.08
CA PRO A 614 4.83 50.03 -18.91
C PRO A 614 4.77 48.69 -18.16
N GLN A 615 3.58 48.08 -18.16
CA GLN A 615 3.38 46.66 -17.92
C GLN A 615 4.21 45.85 -18.92
N PHE A 616 5.11 45.01 -18.41
CA PHE A 616 5.79 44.00 -19.22
C PHE A 616 4.79 42.90 -19.60
N ALA A 617 4.24 43.00 -20.81
CA ALA A 617 3.62 41.87 -21.49
C ALA A 617 4.71 41.10 -22.25
N THR A 618 5.04 39.90 -21.77
CA THR A 618 5.90 38.97 -22.52
C THR A 618 5.02 37.92 -23.19
N ARG A 619 5.06 37.92 -24.53
CA ARG A 619 4.47 36.90 -25.40
C ARG A 619 5.00 35.51 -25.07
N MET A 620 4.10 34.57 -24.79
CA MET A 620 4.35 33.13 -24.91
C MET A 620 3.55 32.59 -26.08
N SER A 621 4.24 31.95 -27.02
CA SER A 621 3.70 31.36 -28.24
C SER A 621 3.12 29.96 -27.96
N HIS A 622 1.80 29.86 -28.07
CA HIS A 622 0.94 28.74 -28.48
C HIS A 622 1.48 27.30 -28.39
N GLY A 623 0.84 26.50 -27.52
CA GLY A 623 1.05 25.06 -27.50
C GLY A 623 0.10 24.21 -26.66
N PHE A 624 -1.02 24.70 -26.11
CA PHE A 624 -2.14 23.87 -25.65
C PHE A 624 -3.43 24.68 -25.76
N GLY A 625 -4.46 24.10 -26.38
CA GLY A 625 -5.80 24.67 -26.41
C GLY A 625 -6.44 24.53 -25.04
N GLU A 626 -6.18 25.48 -24.16
CA GLU A 626 -7.02 25.80 -23.01
C GLU A 626 -7.29 27.31 -23.09
N SER A 627 -8.53 27.69 -22.81
CA SER A 627 -8.98 29.08 -22.84
C SER A 627 -8.04 29.96 -22.02
N ALA A 628 -7.53 31.06 -22.59
CA ALA A 628 -6.78 32.09 -21.85
C ALA A 628 -7.67 32.91 -20.89
N VAL A 629 -8.96 32.54 -20.76
CA VAL A 629 -9.91 33.15 -19.86
C VAL A 629 -9.71 32.56 -18.46
N ARG A 630 -9.42 33.43 -17.49
CA ARG A 630 -9.36 33.05 -16.07
C ARG A 630 -10.70 32.42 -15.67
N PRO A 631 -10.72 31.19 -15.14
CA PRO A 631 -11.96 30.52 -14.80
C PRO A 631 -12.66 31.22 -13.63
N GLU A 632 -13.97 31.02 -13.52
CA GLU A 632 -14.74 31.45 -12.37
C GLU A 632 -14.25 30.75 -11.08
N PRO A 633 -14.31 31.41 -9.92
CA PRO A 633 -13.95 30.78 -8.66
C PRO A 633 -14.81 29.57 -8.32
N ASP A 634 -14.18 28.57 -7.71
CA ASP A 634 -14.81 27.34 -7.22
C ASP A 634 -16.02 27.64 -6.34
N GLN A 635 -17.11 26.92 -6.57
CA GLN A 635 -18.38 27.19 -5.89
C GLN A 635 -18.25 27.13 -4.36
N VAL A 636 -17.57 26.11 -3.82
CA VAL A 636 -17.33 25.98 -2.37
C VAL A 636 -16.58 27.19 -1.80
N VAL A 637 -15.64 27.77 -2.55
CA VAL A 637 -14.87 28.95 -2.10
C VAL A 637 -15.77 30.19 -2.09
N LYS A 638 -16.64 30.35 -3.11
CA LYS A 638 -17.64 31.42 -3.15
C LYS A 638 -18.64 31.29 -2.01
N ASP A 639 -19.17 30.09 -1.78
CA ASP A 639 -20.16 29.82 -0.73
C ASP A 639 -19.60 30.18 0.67
N ILE A 640 -18.32 29.87 0.93
CA ILE A 640 -17.64 30.26 2.17
C ILE A 640 -17.55 31.80 2.29
N ALA A 641 -17.17 32.50 1.20
CA ALA A 641 -17.07 33.95 1.20
C ALA A 641 -18.43 34.63 1.39
N ASP A 642 -19.46 34.13 0.69
CA ASP A 642 -20.86 34.58 0.80
C ASP A 642 -21.36 34.41 2.23
N TYR A 643 -21.16 33.22 2.81
CA TYR A 643 -21.54 32.95 4.19
C TYR A 643 -20.83 33.88 5.20
N VAL A 644 -19.54 34.16 5.00
CA VAL A 644 -18.82 35.08 5.90
C VAL A 644 -19.32 36.52 5.79
N HIS A 645 -19.58 37.03 4.59
CA HIS A 645 -19.97 38.42 4.37
C HIS A 645 -21.45 38.68 4.62
N ASP A 646 -22.31 37.83 4.08
CA ASP A 646 -23.74 38.10 3.92
C ASP A 646 -24.59 37.51 5.05
N PHE A 647 -24.16 36.39 5.65
CA PHE A 647 -24.90 35.78 6.75
C PHE A 647 -24.69 36.55 8.06
N GLN A 648 -25.78 36.87 8.76
CA GLN A 648 -25.76 37.48 10.08
C GLN A 648 -26.16 36.45 11.14
N VAL A 649 -25.33 36.31 12.18
CA VAL A 649 -25.60 35.37 13.28
C VAL A 649 -26.59 36.02 14.24
N THR A 650 -27.88 35.75 14.04
CA THR A 650 -28.96 36.29 14.89
C THR A 650 -29.43 35.31 15.96
N SER A 651 -28.90 34.08 15.97
CA SER A 651 -29.26 33.05 16.93
C SER A 651 -28.62 33.34 18.29
N GLU A 652 -29.44 33.79 19.25
CA GLU A 652 -29.04 33.98 20.65
C GLU A 652 -28.39 32.73 21.23
N LEU A 653 -28.96 31.56 20.90
CA LEU A 653 -28.43 30.29 21.33
C LEU A 653 -27.02 30.01 20.76
N ALA A 654 -26.79 30.31 19.49
CA ALA A 654 -25.49 30.10 18.86
C ALA A 654 -24.43 31.01 19.52
N LEU A 655 -24.79 32.27 19.78
CA LEU A 655 -23.93 33.23 20.45
C LEU A 655 -23.63 32.84 21.91
N GLU A 656 -24.65 32.39 22.65
CA GLU A 656 -24.48 31.91 24.02
C GLU A 656 -23.66 30.61 24.08
N THR A 657 -23.80 29.75 23.06
CA THR A 657 -22.96 28.54 22.92
C THR A 657 -21.52 28.93 22.62
N ALA A 658 -21.29 29.83 21.67
CA ALA A 658 -19.97 30.36 21.35
C ALA A 658 -19.31 31.02 22.57
N ARG A 659 -20.08 31.74 23.41
CA ARG A 659 -19.59 32.33 24.67
C ARG A 659 -19.04 31.27 25.61
N LEU A 660 -19.77 30.19 25.80
CA LEU A 660 -19.36 29.11 26.68
C LEU A 660 -18.18 28.32 26.09
N CYS A 661 -18.14 28.13 24.76
CA CYS A 661 -16.97 27.59 24.08
C CYS A 661 -15.73 28.50 24.23
N LEU A 662 -15.88 29.82 24.14
CA LEU A 662 -14.81 30.80 24.32
C LEU A 662 -14.18 30.65 25.72
N ILE A 663 -15.03 30.58 26.75
CA ILE A 663 -14.59 30.41 28.14
C ILE A 663 -13.84 29.09 28.32
N ASP A 664 -14.42 27.98 27.85
CA ASP A 664 -13.79 26.66 27.97
C ASP A 664 -12.45 26.58 27.23
N THR A 665 -12.40 27.17 26.03
CA THR A 665 -11.21 27.19 25.17
C THR A 665 -10.06 27.97 25.80
N ILE A 666 -10.32 29.15 26.37
CA ILE A 666 -9.30 29.94 27.08
C ILE A 666 -8.85 29.20 28.35
N GLY A 667 -9.79 28.62 29.09
CA GLY A 667 -9.46 27.80 30.27
C GLY A 667 -8.54 26.63 29.93
N CYS A 668 -8.88 25.83 28.92
CA CYS A 668 -8.04 24.74 28.44
C CYS A 668 -6.67 25.23 27.94
N GLY A 669 -6.62 26.37 27.24
CA GLY A 669 -5.38 26.98 26.80
C GLY A 669 -4.45 27.34 27.96
N LEU A 670 -4.99 27.96 29.02
CA LEU A 670 -4.23 28.29 30.22
C LEU A 670 -3.69 27.03 30.92
N GLU A 671 -4.52 26.00 31.07
CA GLU A 671 -4.07 24.71 31.62
C GLU A 671 -2.94 24.11 30.77
N GLY A 672 -2.98 24.26 29.44
CA GLY A 672 -1.90 23.86 28.53
C GLY A 672 -0.55 24.52 28.85
N LEU A 673 -0.53 25.76 29.34
CA LEU A 673 0.70 26.46 29.71
C LEU A 673 1.39 25.88 30.95
N ARG A 674 0.73 25.02 31.72
CA ARG A 674 1.36 24.31 32.85
C ARG A 674 2.36 23.26 32.37
N PHE A 675 2.29 22.87 31.10
CA PHE A 675 3.22 21.94 30.47
C PHE A 675 4.41 22.71 29.92
N LYS A 676 5.61 22.39 30.41
CA LYS A 676 6.86 23.09 30.01
C LYS A 676 7.12 22.97 28.51
N GLU A 677 6.72 21.85 27.93
CA GLU A 677 6.81 21.55 26.51
C GLU A 677 5.96 22.51 25.66
N CYS A 678 4.76 22.87 26.16
CA CYS A 678 3.91 23.89 25.54
C CYS A 678 4.57 25.25 25.65
N ALA A 679 4.89 25.66 26.88
CA ALA A 679 5.42 26.99 27.18
C ALA A 679 6.70 27.30 26.39
N ARG A 680 7.57 26.31 26.20
CA ARG A 680 8.84 26.46 25.46
C ARG A 680 8.66 26.75 23.96
N LEU A 681 7.52 26.38 23.36
CA LEU A 681 7.26 26.64 21.93
C LEU A 681 6.65 28.03 21.68
N LEU A 682 6.20 28.69 22.74
CA LEU A 682 5.62 30.02 22.70
C LEU A 682 6.71 31.11 22.74
N GLY A 683 6.31 32.35 22.44
CA GLY A 683 7.17 33.52 22.40
C GLY A 683 7.41 34.04 20.98
N PRO A 684 8.13 35.18 20.87
CA PRO A 684 8.51 35.77 19.59
C PRO A 684 9.50 34.89 18.81
N VAL A 685 9.59 35.10 17.50
CA VAL A 685 10.61 34.42 16.66
C VAL A 685 12.02 34.88 17.03
N VAL A 686 12.17 36.18 17.31
CA VAL A 686 13.41 36.77 17.83
C VAL A 686 13.22 37.04 19.32
N GLU A 687 13.96 36.34 20.17
CA GLU A 687 13.87 36.46 21.62
C GLU A 687 14.00 37.92 22.08
N GLY A 688 13.19 38.30 23.08
CA GLY A 688 13.12 39.68 23.59
C GLY A 688 12.28 40.65 22.76
N THR A 689 11.80 40.26 21.58
CA THR A 689 10.95 41.13 20.75
C THR A 689 9.59 41.38 21.41
N THR A 690 9.24 42.66 21.55
CA THR A 690 7.91 43.13 21.95
C THR A 690 7.37 44.00 20.83
N VAL A 691 6.20 43.64 20.29
CA VAL A 691 5.56 44.40 19.20
C VAL A 691 4.63 45.46 19.80
N PRO A 692 4.89 46.76 19.61
CA PRO A 692 4.01 47.81 20.13
C PRO A 692 2.59 47.65 19.58
N ASN A 693 1.59 47.72 20.47
CA ASN A 693 0.18 47.50 20.12
C ASN A 693 -0.06 46.16 19.36
N GLY A 694 0.80 45.17 19.62
CA GLY A 694 0.67 43.80 19.13
C GLY A 694 -0.33 42.98 19.94
N THR A 695 -0.64 41.80 19.41
CA THR A 695 -1.47 40.78 20.05
C THR A 695 -0.86 40.34 21.39
N LYS A 696 -1.64 40.38 22.46
CA LYS A 696 -1.22 39.77 23.73
C LYS A 696 -1.63 38.30 23.81
N VAL A 697 -0.75 37.47 24.35
CA VAL A 697 -1.00 36.03 24.50
C VAL A 697 -1.47 35.71 25.92
N PRO A 698 -2.69 35.17 26.10
CA PRO A 698 -3.23 34.80 27.42
C PRO A 698 -2.27 33.93 28.24
N GLY A 699 -2.17 34.20 29.54
CA GLY A 699 -1.34 33.49 30.52
C GLY A 699 0.15 33.79 30.46
N THR A 700 0.59 34.71 29.59
CA THR A 700 1.99 35.10 29.37
C THR A 700 2.16 36.62 29.34
N ASN A 701 3.42 37.09 29.29
CA ASN A 701 3.75 38.52 29.12
C ASN A 701 4.09 38.85 27.66
N TYR A 702 3.80 37.95 26.72
CA TYR A 702 4.15 38.15 25.31
C TYR A 702 3.18 39.11 24.62
N GLN A 703 3.76 40.07 23.90
CA GLN A 703 3.05 40.95 22.98
C GLN A 703 3.70 40.86 21.59
N LEU A 704 2.98 40.26 20.65
CA LEU A 704 3.52 39.74 19.39
C LEU A 704 2.80 40.33 18.18
N ASP A 705 3.36 40.18 16.99
CA ASP A 705 2.62 40.45 15.76
C ASP A 705 1.44 39.46 15.61
N PRO A 706 0.38 39.80 14.86
CA PRO A 706 -0.82 38.97 14.78
C PRO A 706 -0.58 37.57 14.20
N ILE A 707 0.47 37.36 13.38
CA ILE A 707 0.80 36.04 12.83
C ILE A 707 1.38 35.16 13.95
N ARG A 708 2.38 35.67 14.68
CA ARG A 708 2.98 34.92 15.78
C ARG A 708 2.05 34.81 16.98
N GLY A 709 1.23 35.82 17.25
CA GLY A 709 0.15 35.77 18.22
C GLY A 709 -0.81 34.61 17.93
N ALA A 710 -1.25 34.46 16.68
CA ALA A 710 -2.12 33.37 16.26
C ALA A 710 -1.48 31.98 16.47
N PHE A 711 -0.18 31.83 16.17
CA PHE A 711 0.56 30.61 16.49
C PHE A 711 0.52 30.28 17.98
N ASN A 712 0.77 31.29 18.82
CA ASN A 712 0.92 31.11 20.24
C ASN A 712 -0.41 30.72 20.91
N ILE A 713 -1.46 31.49 20.61
CA ILE A 713 -2.81 31.27 21.14
C ILE A 713 -3.35 29.92 20.64
N GLY A 714 -3.20 29.61 19.34
CA GLY A 714 -3.64 28.31 18.81
C GLY A 714 -2.87 27.11 19.38
N THR A 715 -1.57 27.27 19.65
CA THR A 715 -0.74 26.20 20.25
C THR A 715 -1.16 25.89 21.68
N MET A 716 -1.39 26.92 22.51
CA MET A 716 -1.81 26.68 23.90
C MET A 716 -3.21 26.04 23.95
N ILE A 717 -4.14 26.50 23.09
CA ILE A 717 -5.50 25.96 23.00
C ILE A 717 -5.47 24.46 22.65
N ARG A 718 -4.70 24.09 21.61
CA ARG A 718 -4.70 22.72 21.09
C ARG A 718 -3.94 21.72 21.96
N TRP A 719 -3.11 22.21 22.89
CA TRP A 719 -2.08 21.41 23.55
C TRP A 719 -2.61 20.13 24.21
N LEU A 720 -3.73 20.27 24.94
CA LEU A 720 -4.32 19.20 25.74
C LEU A 720 -5.47 18.47 25.06
N ASP A 721 -6.12 19.09 24.07
CA ASP A 721 -7.28 18.50 23.39
C ASP A 721 -8.51 18.33 24.31
N PHE A 722 -8.60 19.12 25.38
CA PHE A 722 -9.62 18.98 26.44
C PHE A 722 -10.81 19.94 26.27
N ASN A 723 -10.89 20.63 25.13
CA ASN A 723 -12.03 21.45 24.73
C ASN A 723 -12.87 20.70 23.67
N ASP A 724 -13.71 21.41 22.94
CA ASP A 724 -14.71 20.86 22.02
C ASP A 724 -14.22 19.76 21.07
N CYS A 725 -15.13 18.89 20.62
CA CYS A 725 -14.87 17.92 19.56
C CYS A 725 -16.07 17.88 18.63
N TRP A 726 -15.81 18.01 17.32
CA TRP A 726 -16.82 17.90 16.28
C TRP A 726 -16.76 16.49 15.66
N LEU A 727 -17.77 15.68 15.96
CA LEU A 727 -17.87 14.32 15.47
C LEU A 727 -18.48 14.29 14.07
N ALA A 728 -17.68 13.88 13.09
CA ALA A 728 -17.99 13.87 11.66
C ALA A 728 -17.13 12.85 10.90
N ALA A 729 -17.25 12.76 9.57
CA ALA A 729 -16.36 11.90 8.76
C ALA A 729 -14.87 12.28 8.88
N GLU A 730 -14.59 13.55 9.12
CA GLU A 730 -13.34 14.01 9.73
C GLU A 730 -13.62 14.51 11.16
N TRP A 731 -12.84 14.05 12.14
CA TRP A 731 -12.89 14.61 13.49
C TRP A 731 -12.00 15.85 13.56
N GLY A 732 -12.45 16.87 14.28
CA GLY A 732 -11.65 18.07 14.52
C GLY A 732 -12.17 18.91 15.67
N HIS A 733 -11.42 19.96 15.98
CA HIS A 733 -11.67 20.86 17.11
C HIS A 733 -11.94 22.27 16.56
N PRO A 734 -13.20 22.65 16.36
CA PRO A 734 -13.54 23.97 15.83
C PRO A 734 -13.04 25.15 16.69
N SER A 735 -12.88 24.97 18.00
CA SER A 735 -12.29 25.97 18.89
C SER A 735 -10.85 26.35 18.53
N ASP A 736 -10.12 25.51 17.78
CA ASP A 736 -8.77 25.81 17.31
C ASP A 736 -8.71 27.13 16.52
N ASN A 737 -9.79 27.48 15.81
CA ASN A 737 -9.89 28.72 15.04
C ASN A 737 -9.79 29.98 15.92
N LEU A 738 -10.04 29.88 17.23
CA LEU A 738 -9.93 31.01 18.16
C LEU A 738 -8.51 31.59 18.17
N GLY A 739 -7.48 30.77 17.90
CA GLY A 739 -6.10 31.24 17.81
C GLY A 739 -5.95 32.40 16.81
N ALA A 740 -6.49 32.24 15.61
CA ALA A 740 -6.45 33.27 14.57
C ALA A 740 -7.42 34.42 14.85
N ILE A 741 -8.65 34.11 15.27
CA ILE A 741 -9.72 35.09 15.53
C ILE A 741 -9.29 36.07 16.63
N LEU A 742 -8.91 35.55 17.80
CA LEU A 742 -8.56 36.38 18.95
C LEU A 742 -7.29 37.20 18.68
N ALA A 743 -6.29 36.59 18.02
CA ALA A 743 -5.04 37.29 17.72
C ALA A 743 -5.26 38.52 16.83
N VAL A 744 -6.05 38.37 15.77
CA VAL A 744 -6.35 39.46 14.83
C VAL A 744 -7.28 40.48 15.47
N ALA A 745 -8.34 40.05 16.16
CA ALA A 745 -9.27 40.96 16.79
C ALA A 745 -8.59 41.82 17.89
N ASP A 746 -7.74 41.21 18.73
CA ASP A 746 -6.95 41.92 19.74
C ASP A 746 -5.98 42.91 19.10
N HIS A 747 -5.27 42.50 18.05
CA HIS A 747 -4.35 43.38 17.33
C HIS A 747 -5.09 44.61 16.76
N LEU A 748 -6.19 44.39 16.02
CA LEU A 748 -6.96 45.46 15.41
C LEU A 748 -7.59 46.40 16.46
N ALA A 749 -8.09 45.85 17.56
CA ALA A 749 -8.61 46.65 18.68
C ALA A 749 -7.55 47.56 19.29
N ARG A 750 -6.32 47.04 19.49
CA ARG A 750 -5.17 47.83 19.97
C ARG A 750 -4.67 48.87 18.96
N GLN A 751 -4.98 48.70 17.68
CA GLN A 751 -4.76 49.71 16.63
C GLN A 751 -5.91 50.74 16.55
N GLY A 752 -6.90 50.67 17.44
CA GLY A 752 -8.00 51.62 17.54
C GLY A 752 -9.27 51.24 16.76
N GLN A 753 -9.38 50.01 16.24
CA GLN A 753 -10.64 49.53 15.67
C GLN A 753 -11.63 49.15 16.79
N PRO A 754 -12.92 49.53 16.70
CA PRO A 754 -13.89 49.31 17.77
C PRO A 754 -14.45 47.88 17.77
N LEU A 755 -13.58 46.87 17.76
CA LEU A 755 -13.98 45.46 17.82
C LEU A 755 -14.34 45.07 19.26
N THR A 756 -15.40 44.29 19.39
CA THR A 756 -15.95 43.80 20.65
C THR A 756 -15.89 42.27 20.73
N VAL A 757 -16.12 41.70 21.91
CA VAL A 757 -16.20 40.24 22.07
C VAL A 757 -17.35 39.66 21.23
N GLN A 758 -18.42 40.42 20.96
CA GLN A 758 -19.46 40.01 20.02
C GLN A 758 -18.88 39.63 18.65
N ASP A 759 -17.96 40.42 18.11
CA ASP A 759 -17.31 40.15 16.82
C ASP A 759 -16.48 38.85 16.86
N VAL A 760 -15.87 38.56 18.02
CA VAL A 760 -15.16 37.29 18.27
C VAL A 760 -16.14 36.12 18.29
N LEU A 761 -17.28 36.25 18.99
CA LEU A 761 -18.30 35.19 19.09
C LEU A 761 -18.93 34.89 17.72
N GLU A 762 -19.26 35.92 16.94
CA GLU A 762 -19.80 35.73 15.58
C GLU A 762 -18.78 35.06 14.65
N SER A 763 -17.51 35.45 14.75
CA SER A 763 -16.42 34.82 13.99
C SER A 763 -16.22 33.36 14.41
N MET A 764 -16.36 33.05 15.69
CA MET A 764 -16.31 31.67 16.19
C MET A 764 -17.44 30.83 15.61
N VAL A 765 -18.70 31.30 15.67
CA VAL A 765 -19.85 30.59 15.09
C VAL A 765 -19.60 30.28 13.62
N LYS A 766 -19.20 31.29 12.83
CA LYS A 766 -18.94 31.10 11.40
C LYS A 766 -17.81 30.13 11.13
N ALA A 767 -16.72 30.21 11.87
CA ALA A 767 -15.61 29.28 11.72
C ALA A 767 -16.01 27.84 12.07
N HIS A 768 -16.83 27.66 13.11
CA HIS A 768 -17.35 26.34 13.51
C HIS A 768 -18.24 25.75 12.41
N GLU A 769 -19.13 26.55 11.82
CA GLU A 769 -20.00 26.08 10.75
C GLU A 769 -19.22 25.74 9.47
N ILE A 770 -18.25 26.57 9.06
CA ILE A 770 -17.40 26.29 7.88
C ILE A 770 -16.61 24.99 8.09
N GLN A 771 -15.88 24.87 9.19
CA GLN A 771 -15.08 23.67 9.50
C GLN A 771 -15.98 22.44 9.65
N GLY A 772 -17.09 22.58 10.38
CA GLY A 772 -18.04 21.49 10.63
C GLY A 772 -18.65 20.96 9.34
N GLN A 773 -19.18 21.83 8.48
CA GLN A 773 -19.80 21.43 7.21
C GLN A 773 -18.81 20.72 6.29
N LEU A 774 -17.57 21.21 6.19
CA LEU A 774 -16.52 20.54 5.43
C LEU A 774 -16.19 19.17 6.03
N ALA A 775 -16.15 19.03 7.35
CA ALA A 775 -15.81 17.79 8.04
C ALA A 775 -16.89 16.69 7.94
N LEU A 776 -18.18 17.08 7.87
CA LEU A 776 -19.33 16.16 8.02
C LEU A 776 -19.23 14.90 7.17
N LEU A 777 -18.87 15.03 5.88
CA LEU A 777 -18.73 13.90 4.96
C LEU A 777 -17.36 13.72 4.33
N ASN A 778 -16.48 14.69 4.50
CA ASN A 778 -15.21 14.68 3.80
C ASN A 778 -14.13 14.28 4.79
N SER A 779 -13.63 13.05 4.64
CA SER A 779 -12.62 12.48 5.51
C SER A 779 -11.22 12.81 4.98
N PHE A 780 -10.63 13.89 5.50
CA PHE A 780 -9.30 14.37 5.13
C PHE A 780 -8.20 13.39 5.61
N ASN A 781 -8.43 12.67 6.70
CA ASN A 781 -7.53 11.66 7.22
C ASN A 781 -7.37 10.46 6.29
N ARG A 782 -8.42 10.09 5.55
CA ARG A 782 -8.39 8.96 4.58
C ARG A 782 -7.52 9.26 3.37
N VAL A 783 -7.27 10.54 3.10
CA VAL A 783 -6.35 11.00 2.06
C VAL A 783 -4.99 11.43 2.62
N GLY A 784 -4.71 11.12 3.90
CA GLY A 784 -3.42 11.36 4.54
C GLY A 784 -3.22 12.77 5.08
N LEU A 785 -4.25 13.61 5.10
CA LEU A 785 -4.18 14.99 5.58
C LEU A 785 -4.59 15.10 7.05
N ASP A 786 -3.97 16.04 7.75
CA ASP A 786 -4.37 16.42 9.10
C ASP A 786 -5.62 17.31 9.08
N HIS A 787 -6.51 17.16 10.06
CA HIS A 787 -7.77 17.92 10.10
C HIS A 787 -7.55 19.43 10.22
N VAL A 788 -6.36 19.88 10.67
CA VAL A 788 -6.04 21.32 10.79
C VAL A 788 -6.03 22.07 9.45
N VAL A 789 -6.12 21.38 8.30
CA VAL A 789 -6.47 22.03 7.03
C VAL A 789 -7.79 22.79 7.13
N LEU A 790 -8.77 22.21 7.82
CA LEU A 790 -10.09 22.83 8.02
C LEU A 790 -10.01 24.05 8.93
N VAL A 791 -9.15 24.00 9.96
CA VAL A 791 -8.84 25.16 10.81
C VAL A 791 -8.23 26.28 9.97
N LYS A 792 -7.25 25.97 9.10
CA LYS A 792 -6.63 26.97 8.23
C LYS A 792 -7.65 27.64 7.32
N VAL A 793 -8.52 26.86 6.66
CA VAL A 793 -9.54 27.37 5.73
C VAL A 793 -10.58 28.22 6.45
N ALA A 794 -11.16 27.71 7.53
CA ALA A 794 -12.19 28.43 8.30
C ALA A 794 -11.63 29.71 8.93
N SER A 795 -10.45 29.63 9.56
CA SER A 795 -9.75 30.79 10.11
C SER A 795 -9.44 31.84 9.05
N THR A 796 -8.98 31.44 7.87
CA THR A 796 -8.66 32.40 6.78
C THR A 796 -9.90 33.16 6.34
N ALA A 797 -11.04 32.46 6.21
CA ALA A 797 -12.29 33.08 5.81
C ALA A 797 -12.77 34.16 6.80
N VAL A 798 -12.85 33.83 8.10
CA VAL A 798 -13.34 34.78 9.12
C VAL A 798 -12.36 35.91 9.41
N VAL A 799 -11.05 35.64 9.42
CA VAL A 799 -10.01 36.66 9.61
C VAL A 799 -9.96 37.64 8.44
N SER A 800 -10.23 37.18 7.21
CA SER A 800 -10.32 38.08 6.05
C SER A 800 -11.37 39.18 6.28
N LYS A 801 -12.55 38.82 6.82
CA LYS A 801 -13.58 39.80 7.17
C LYS A 801 -13.14 40.73 8.30
N LEU A 802 -12.54 40.20 9.38
CA LEU A 802 -12.02 41.03 10.48
C LEU A 802 -10.97 42.04 9.99
N LEU A 803 -10.11 41.65 9.06
CA LEU A 803 -9.10 42.52 8.44
C LEU A 803 -9.69 43.53 7.45
N GLY A 804 -11.01 43.50 7.19
CA GLY A 804 -11.71 44.40 6.28
C GLY A 804 -11.55 44.05 4.80
N LEU A 805 -11.21 42.81 4.45
CA LEU A 805 -11.21 42.36 3.05
C LEU A 805 -12.64 42.29 2.54
N ASN A 806 -12.85 42.68 1.29
CA ASN A 806 -14.15 42.49 0.65
C ASN A 806 -14.37 41.01 0.25
N ARG A 807 -15.56 40.73 -0.31
CA ARG A 807 -15.95 39.38 -0.75
C ARG A 807 -14.94 38.73 -1.71
N GLU A 808 -14.52 39.43 -2.76
CA GLU A 808 -13.58 38.91 -3.75
C GLU A 808 -12.19 38.64 -3.14
N GLN A 809 -11.72 39.53 -2.27
CA GLN A 809 -10.49 39.32 -1.53
C GLN A 809 -10.61 38.14 -0.55
N THR A 810 -11.80 37.85 -0.04
CA THR A 810 -12.04 36.67 0.81
C THR A 810 -12.00 35.38 0.00
N ILE A 811 -12.55 35.38 -1.23
CA ILE A 811 -12.40 34.29 -2.20
C ILE A 811 -10.91 34.05 -2.48
N ASP A 812 -10.16 35.13 -2.74
CA ASP A 812 -8.74 35.04 -3.00
C ASP A 812 -7.98 34.46 -1.80
N ALA A 813 -8.25 34.92 -0.58
CA ALA A 813 -7.61 34.42 0.64
C ALA A 813 -7.95 32.94 0.94
N VAL A 814 -9.21 32.54 0.81
CA VAL A 814 -9.63 31.14 1.01
C VAL A 814 -9.02 30.24 -0.06
N SER A 815 -8.89 30.72 -1.31
CA SER A 815 -8.21 29.95 -2.35
C SER A 815 -6.72 29.74 -2.05
N GLN A 816 -6.06 30.77 -1.49
CA GLN A 816 -4.69 30.68 -1.02
C GLN A 816 -4.54 29.68 0.14
N ALA A 817 -5.52 29.60 1.04
CA ALA A 817 -5.53 28.61 2.12
C ALA A 817 -5.61 27.16 1.62
N TRP A 818 -6.32 26.92 0.52
CA TRP A 818 -6.42 25.58 -0.09
C TRP A 818 -5.14 25.17 -0.82
N VAL A 819 -4.46 26.10 -1.51
CA VAL A 819 -3.22 25.80 -2.24
C VAL A 819 -1.99 25.74 -1.33
N ASP A 820 -1.98 26.47 -0.22
CA ASP A 820 -0.91 26.46 0.77
C ASP A 820 -0.76 25.04 1.35
N GLY A 821 0.42 24.43 1.21
CA GLY A 821 0.64 23.01 1.50
C GLY A 821 0.04 22.53 2.82
N GLN A 822 -0.53 21.33 2.82
CA GLN A 822 -1.27 20.79 3.96
C GLN A 822 -0.41 19.82 4.78
N SER A 823 -0.56 19.88 6.10
CA SER A 823 0.13 18.96 7.01
C SER A 823 -0.31 17.52 6.76
N LEU A 824 0.64 16.61 6.60
CA LEU A 824 0.36 15.17 6.57
C LEU A 824 -0.03 14.69 7.97
N ARG A 825 -0.96 13.74 8.04
CA ARG A 825 -1.43 13.14 9.29
C ARG A 825 -0.40 12.21 9.95
N THR A 826 0.75 12.01 9.32
CA THR A 826 1.82 11.10 9.78
C THR A 826 2.17 11.29 11.26
N TYR A 827 2.22 12.52 11.76
CA TYR A 827 2.57 12.80 13.17
C TYR A 827 1.48 12.46 14.20
N ARG A 828 0.33 11.92 13.77
CA ARG A 828 -0.74 11.40 14.63
C ARG A 828 -0.79 9.86 14.65
N HIS A 829 0.05 9.18 13.88
CA HIS A 829 0.03 7.72 13.72
C HIS A 829 1.39 7.10 14.05
N ALA A 830 1.37 5.94 14.68
CA ALA A 830 2.59 5.20 14.99
C ALA A 830 3.36 4.83 13.70
N PRO A 831 4.71 4.83 13.71
CA PRO A 831 5.59 5.14 14.84
C PRO A 831 5.91 6.65 15.00
N ASN A 832 5.30 7.51 14.17
CA ASN A 832 5.67 8.92 14.06
C ASN A 832 4.86 9.85 14.99
N THR A 833 4.01 9.29 15.85
CA THR A 833 3.22 10.07 16.81
C THR A 833 4.13 10.96 17.68
N GLY A 834 3.88 12.27 17.67
CA GLY A 834 4.73 13.22 18.39
C GLY A 834 4.04 14.54 18.71
N SER A 835 4.77 15.45 19.37
CA SER A 835 4.24 16.71 19.89
C SER A 835 3.72 17.68 18.83
N ARG A 836 4.02 17.46 17.53
CA ARG A 836 3.44 18.24 16.43
C ARG A 836 1.92 18.24 16.44
N LYS A 837 1.28 17.14 16.85
CA LYS A 837 -0.18 17.07 16.95
C LYS A 837 -0.76 18.13 17.90
N SER A 838 0.00 18.55 18.90
CA SER A 838 -0.40 19.48 19.95
C SER A 838 -0.18 20.95 19.59
N TRP A 839 0.55 21.27 18.50
CA TRP A 839 0.75 22.65 18.02
C TRP A 839 0.34 22.87 16.56
N ALA A 840 -0.07 21.82 15.83
CA ALA A 840 -0.46 21.89 14.42
C ALA A 840 -1.57 22.91 14.13
N ALA A 841 -2.51 23.09 15.07
CA ALA A 841 -3.55 24.11 14.96
C ALA A 841 -3.00 25.54 15.06
N GLY A 842 -1.99 25.77 15.89
CA GLY A 842 -1.27 27.05 15.97
C GLY A 842 -0.58 27.40 14.65
N ASP A 843 0.07 26.43 14.00
CA ASP A 843 0.65 26.61 12.66
C ASP A 843 -0.43 26.96 11.63
N ALA A 844 -1.57 26.24 11.63
CA ALA A 844 -2.70 26.54 10.76
C ALA A 844 -3.27 27.96 10.96
N CYS A 845 -3.43 28.40 12.22
CA CYS A 845 -3.88 29.75 12.55
C CYS A 845 -2.89 30.83 12.07
N SER A 846 -1.59 30.62 12.32
CA SER A 846 -0.53 31.52 11.86
C SER A 846 -0.53 31.66 10.33
N ARG A 847 -0.71 30.55 9.61
CA ARG A 847 -0.80 30.54 8.15
C ARG A 847 -2.02 31.30 7.67
N ALA A 848 -3.18 31.06 8.26
CA ALA A 848 -4.42 31.74 7.91
C ALA A 848 -4.31 33.27 7.99
N VAL A 849 -3.76 33.79 9.09
CA VAL A 849 -3.54 35.23 9.27
C VAL A 849 -2.57 35.78 8.24
N ASN A 850 -1.46 35.08 7.99
CA ASN A 850 -0.46 35.53 7.01
C ASN A 850 -1.03 35.59 5.59
N LEU A 851 -1.77 34.57 5.16
CA LEU A 851 -2.38 34.52 3.82
C LEU A 851 -3.39 35.66 3.62
N ALA A 852 -4.26 35.92 4.59
CA ALA A 852 -5.19 37.04 4.53
C ALA A 852 -4.48 38.41 4.46
N LEU A 853 -3.36 38.58 5.19
CA LEU A 853 -2.54 39.80 5.12
C LEU A 853 -1.82 39.97 3.77
N LEU A 854 -1.40 38.89 3.12
CA LEU A 854 -0.82 38.94 1.77
C LEU A 854 -1.87 39.36 0.73
N VAL A 855 -3.07 38.79 0.80
CA VAL A 855 -4.18 39.19 -0.10
C VAL A 855 -4.61 40.63 0.15
N LYS A 856 -4.61 41.09 1.41
CA LYS A 856 -4.83 42.50 1.74
C LYS A 856 -3.84 43.44 1.04
N LYS A 857 -2.62 42.98 0.79
CA LYS A 857 -1.56 43.72 0.08
C LYS A 857 -1.61 43.56 -1.45
N GLY A 858 -2.60 42.84 -1.98
CA GLY A 858 -2.83 42.68 -3.42
C GLY A 858 -2.37 41.35 -4.02
N GLU A 859 -2.03 40.35 -3.19
CA GLU A 859 -1.79 38.99 -3.69
C GLU A 859 -3.05 38.41 -4.34
N MET A 860 -2.92 37.75 -5.49
CA MET A 860 -4.05 37.24 -6.27
C MET A 860 -4.50 35.86 -5.79
N GLY A 861 -5.80 35.54 -5.92
CA GLY A 861 -6.30 34.19 -5.66
C GLY A 861 -6.20 33.23 -6.85
N LEU A 862 -6.50 31.96 -6.57
CA LEU A 862 -6.51 30.87 -7.53
C LEU A 862 -7.96 30.37 -7.71
N PRO A 863 -8.68 30.82 -8.75
CA PRO A 863 -10.12 30.57 -8.87
C PRO A 863 -10.48 29.08 -8.91
N SER A 864 -9.67 28.23 -9.53
CA SER A 864 -9.93 26.78 -9.67
C SER A 864 -9.07 25.92 -8.73
N VAL A 865 -8.68 26.44 -7.56
CA VAL A 865 -7.79 25.73 -6.61
C VAL A 865 -8.31 24.34 -6.22
N LEU A 866 -9.62 24.12 -6.22
CA LEU A 866 -10.24 22.82 -5.93
C LEU A 866 -10.40 21.99 -7.20
N THR A 867 -10.95 22.56 -8.29
CA THR A 867 -11.35 21.80 -9.49
C THR A 867 -10.32 21.75 -10.62
N ALA A 868 -9.18 22.46 -10.52
CA ALA A 868 -8.17 22.48 -11.57
C ALA A 868 -7.73 21.05 -11.91
N LYS A 869 -7.78 20.68 -13.20
CA LYS A 869 -7.41 19.35 -13.62
C LYS A 869 -5.93 19.09 -13.35
N THR A 870 -5.57 17.93 -12.83
CA THR A 870 -4.20 17.52 -12.46
C THR A 870 -3.61 18.23 -11.25
N TRP A 871 -3.98 19.48 -10.99
CA TRP A 871 -3.31 20.34 -10.00
C TRP A 871 -4.21 20.82 -8.86
N GLY A 872 -5.53 20.74 -9.03
CA GLY A 872 -6.51 21.16 -8.04
C GLY A 872 -6.60 20.18 -6.88
N PHE A 873 -7.05 20.69 -5.73
CA PHE A 873 -7.15 19.94 -4.48
C PHE A 873 -7.94 18.63 -4.66
N TYR A 874 -9.03 18.65 -5.42
CA TYR A 874 -9.83 17.44 -5.66
C TYR A 874 -9.05 16.39 -6.43
N ASP A 875 -8.41 16.75 -7.53
CA ASP A 875 -7.64 15.81 -8.36
C ASP A 875 -6.42 15.25 -7.63
N VAL A 876 -5.66 16.13 -6.95
CA VAL A 876 -4.39 15.76 -6.31
C VAL A 876 -4.61 14.93 -5.06
N LEU A 877 -5.54 15.35 -4.18
CA LEU A 877 -5.68 14.79 -2.83
C LEU A 877 -6.93 13.93 -2.68
N PHE A 878 -8.02 14.25 -3.37
CA PHE A 878 -9.29 13.52 -3.29
C PHE A 878 -9.59 12.64 -4.53
N LYS A 879 -8.60 12.40 -5.40
CA LYS A 879 -8.73 11.55 -6.62
C LYS A 879 -9.87 12.00 -7.55
N GLY A 880 -10.06 13.30 -7.66
CA GLY A 880 -11.12 13.93 -8.45
C GLY A 880 -12.50 13.93 -7.77
N LYS A 881 -12.64 13.37 -6.56
CA LYS A 881 -13.90 13.40 -5.81
C LYS A 881 -14.08 14.80 -5.20
N GLN A 882 -15.19 15.46 -5.55
CA GLN A 882 -15.58 16.73 -4.94
C GLN A 882 -16.08 16.52 -3.52
N PHE A 883 -16.12 17.59 -2.73
CA PHE A 883 -16.68 17.51 -1.38
C PHE A 883 -18.17 17.20 -1.44
N GLU A 884 -18.58 16.26 -0.59
CA GLU A 884 -19.98 15.95 -0.36
C GLU A 884 -20.44 16.70 0.89
N PHE A 885 -21.72 17.07 0.93
CA PHE A 885 -22.34 17.66 2.10
C PHE A 885 -23.64 16.86 2.43
N GLN A 886 -23.76 16.35 3.69
CA GLN A 886 -24.82 15.50 4.36
C GLN A 886 -24.78 13.92 4.45
N GLN A 887 -24.74 13.40 5.72
CA GLN A 887 -24.90 12.02 6.35
C GLN A 887 -23.90 10.82 6.08
N ASN A 888 -23.32 10.00 7.01
CA ASN A 888 -23.29 9.70 8.49
C ASN A 888 -22.08 8.74 8.85
N ILE A 889 -21.50 8.73 10.09
CA ILE A 889 -20.57 7.67 10.64
C ILE A 889 -20.60 7.59 12.21
N ILE A 890 -20.67 6.38 12.83
CA ILE A 890 -19.77 5.75 13.88
C ILE A 890 -20.43 4.47 14.49
N ASP A 891 -19.86 3.28 14.23
CA ASP A 891 -19.99 2.03 15.04
C ASP A 891 -18.84 1.06 14.70
N LYS A 892 -17.84 0.91 15.59
CA LYS A 892 -16.68 0.02 15.37
C LYS A 892 -16.94 -1.38 15.90
N GLN A 893 -16.95 -2.37 15.00
CA GLN A 893 -17.07 -3.80 15.31
C GLN A 893 -15.70 -4.49 15.18
N GLY A 894 -15.27 -5.24 16.21
CA GLY A 894 -14.00 -5.97 16.22
C GLY A 894 -13.14 -5.78 17.48
N PRO A 895 -11.91 -6.33 17.50
CA PRO A 895 -10.94 -6.09 18.57
C PRO A 895 -10.58 -4.60 18.67
N LEU A 896 -10.38 -4.10 19.89
CA LEU A 896 -10.04 -2.70 20.17
C LEU A 896 -8.60 -2.62 20.68
N ASP A 897 -7.70 -2.23 19.78
CA ASP A 897 -6.26 -2.43 19.97
C ASP A 897 -5.59 -1.29 20.73
N ASN A 898 -6.28 -0.17 20.91
CA ASN A 898 -5.73 1.01 21.56
C ASN A 898 -6.82 1.89 22.18
N PHE A 899 -6.36 2.88 22.95
CA PHE A 899 -7.19 3.89 23.60
C PHE A 899 -8.23 4.52 22.66
N ALA A 900 -7.82 4.89 21.45
CA ALA A 900 -8.64 5.57 20.45
C ALA A 900 -9.63 4.64 19.72
N ASP A 901 -9.49 3.32 19.89
CA ASP A 901 -10.50 2.37 19.44
C ASP A 901 -11.61 2.22 20.46
N ARG A 902 -11.32 2.44 21.75
CA ARG A 902 -12.23 2.24 22.87
C ARG A 902 -13.11 3.44 23.17
N ASP A 903 -12.56 4.65 23.06
CA ASP A 903 -13.33 5.89 23.13
C ASP A 903 -14.27 6.08 21.93
N HIS A 904 -14.08 5.33 20.84
CA HIS A 904 -14.86 5.41 19.61
C HIS A 904 -15.64 4.11 19.29
N ALA A 905 -15.86 3.25 20.30
CA ALA A 905 -16.67 2.05 20.22
C ALA A 905 -17.84 2.12 21.22
N ILE A 906 -19.05 2.38 20.72
CA ILE A 906 -20.25 2.55 21.57
C ILE A 906 -20.53 1.31 22.43
N ASN A 907 -20.27 0.11 21.90
CA ASN A 907 -20.39 -1.13 22.65
C ASN A 907 -19.43 -1.18 23.87
N TYR A 908 -18.22 -0.62 23.77
CA TYR A 908 -17.27 -0.53 24.88
C TYR A 908 -17.71 0.51 25.92
N MET A 909 -18.12 1.68 25.44
CA MET A 909 -18.62 2.77 26.29
C MET A 909 -19.91 2.43 27.05
N VAL A 910 -20.62 1.38 26.63
CA VAL A 910 -21.78 0.82 27.34
C VAL A 910 -21.39 -0.36 28.24
N ALA A 911 -20.51 -1.26 27.77
CA ALA A 911 -20.09 -2.42 28.55
C ALA A 911 -19.33 -2.06 29.83
N PHE A 912 -18.41 -1.09 29.76
CA PHE A 912 -17.56 -0.74 30.89
C PHE A 912 -18.37 -0.17 32.08
N PRO A 913 -19.27 0.81 31.90
CA PRO A 913 -20.09 1.33 32.99
C PRO A 913 -21.06 0.30 33.58
N LEU A 914 -21.55 -0.65 32.78
CA LEU A 914 -22.41 -1.74 33.29
C LEU A 914 -21.65 -2.68 34.23
N ILE A 915 -20.33 -2.82 34.05
CA ILE A 915 -19.49 -3.68 34.91
C ILE A 915 -18.99 -2.92 36.14
N TYR A 916 -18.57 -1.66 35.99
CA TYR A 916 -17.83 -0.93 37.03
C TYR A 916 -18.56 0.31 37.60
N GLY A 917 -19.69 0.71 37.03
CA GLY A 917 -20.47 1.87 37.48
C GLY A 917 -19.82 3.22 37.20
N ARG A 918 -18.80 3.29 36.35
CA ARG A 918 -18.07 4.52 36.00
C ARG A 918 -17.49 4.47 34.58
N LEU A 919 -17.12 5.64 34.07
CA LEU A 919 -16.33 5.79 32.83
C LEU A 919 -15.45 7.04 32.96
N THR A 920 -14.14 6.86 33.13
CA THR A 920 -13.14 7.93 33.18
C THR A 920 -12.07 7.73 32.11
N THR A 921 -11.17 8.70 31.95
CA THR A 921 -10.08 8.63 30.97
C THR A 921 -9.16 7.42 31.16
N GLU A 922 -8.95 7.00 32.41
CA GLU A 922 -8.10 5.87 32.78
C GLU A 922 -8.72 4.53 32.34
N ASP A 923 -10.04 4.48 32.18
CA ASP A 923 -10.78 3.27 31.84
C ASP A 923 -10.58 2.85 30.37
N TYR A 924 -10.04 3.72 29.51
CA TYR A 924 -9.71 3.41 28.10
C TYR A 924 -8.30 2.85 27.91
N THR A 925 -7.50 2.72 28.98
CA THR A 925 -6.15 2.15 28.91
C THR A 925 -6.16 0.65 28.62
N ASP A 926 -5.06 0.11 28.09
CA ASP A 926 -4.94 -1.33 27.80
C ASP A 926 -5.12 -2.18 29.06
N GLN A 927 -4.66 -1.69 30.21
CA GLN A 927 -4.79 -2.36 31.49
C GLN A 927 -6.26 -2.45 31.94
N ALA A 928 -7.02 -1.37 31.79
CA ALA A 928 -8.44 -1.34 32.13
C ALA A 928 -9.27 -2.22 31.17
N ALA A 929 -8.91 -2.25 29.89
CA ALA A 929 -9.57 -3.05 28.86
C ALA A 929 -9.25 -4.56 28.91
N ALA A 930 -8.30 -5.00 29.75
CA ALA A 930 -7.89 -6.40 29.84
C ALA A 930 -8.92 -7.32 30.53
N ASP A 931 -9.98 -6.77 31.13
CA ASP A 931 -11.01 -7.59 31.77
C ASP A 931 -11.87 -8.32 30.71
N PRO A 932 -11.82 -9.67 30.66
CA PRO A 932 -12.49 -10.43 29.61
C PRO A 932 -14.02 -10.29 29.64
N ARG A 933 -14.60 -9.86 30.77
CA ARG A 933 -16.05 -9.61 30.88
C ARG A 933 -16.51 -8.43 30.02
N ILE A 934 -15.61 -7.47 29.76
CA ILE A 934 -15.90 -6.33 28.89
C ILE A 934 -16.16 -6.85 27.47
N ASP A 935 -15.26 -7.67 26.93
CA ASP A 935 -15.40 -8.21 25.57
C ASP A 935 -16.55 -9.23 25.48
N GLU A 936 -16.80 -9.99 26.54
CA GLU A 936 -17.97 -10.87 26.62
C GLU A 936 -19.27 -10.06 26.55
N LEU A 937 -19.39 -8.98 27.33
CA LEU A 937 -20.58 -8.14 27.34
C LEU A 937 -20.74 -7.34 26.04
N ARG A 938 -19.63 -6.81 25.48
CA ARG A 938 -19.60 -6.18 24.15
C ARG A 938 -20.12 -7.09 23.06
N SER A 939 -19.78 -8.39 23.11
CA SER A 939 -20.28 -9.36 22.12
C SER A 939 -21.80 -9.58 22.16
N LYS A 940 -22.46 -9.13 23.24
CA LYS A 940 -23.90 -9.21 23.47
C LYS A 940 -24.61 -7.85 23.29
N ILE A 941 -23.86 -6.77 23.06
CA ILE A 941 -24.40 -5.41 22.84
C ILE A 941 -24.51 -5.17 21.33
N PHE A 942 -25.71 -4.83 20.89
CA PHE A 942 -26.00 -4.49 19.50
C PHE A 942 -26.34 -3.01 19.41
N CYS A 943 -25.64 -2.28 18.55
CA CYS A 943 -26.03 -0.92 18.20
C CYS A 943 -27.03 -1.01 17.05
N VAL A 944 -28.24 -0.49 17.27
CA VAL A 944 -29.30 -0.45 16.27
C VAL A 944 -29.66 1.00 16.02
N GLU A 945 -29.77 1.38 14.75
CA GLU A 945 -30.26 2.70 14.40
C GLU A 945 -31.72 2.85 14.85
N ASP A 946 -31.99 3.81 15.74
CA ASP A 946 -33.33 4.35 15.91
C ASP A 946 -33.53 5.46 14.86
N LYS A 947 -34.46 5.21 13.93
CA LYS A 947 -34.77 6.16 12.84
C LYS A 947 -35.20 7.52 13.37
N ARG A 948 -35.92 7.57 14.51
CA ARG A 948 -36.29 8.83 15.14
C ARG A 948 -35.04 9.58 15.59
N PHE A 949 -34.09 8.94 16.28
CA PHE A 949 -32.85 9.61 16.69
C PHE A 949 -32.06 10.12 15.49
N SER A 950 -31.96 9.34 14.42
CA SER A 950 -31.36 9.78 13.17
C SER A 950 -32.07 11.03 12.61
N GLU A 951 -33.38 10.98 12.47
CA GLU A 951 -34.18 12.11 11.96
C GLU A 951 -34.05 13.36 12.84
N GLU A 952 -34.09 13.19 14.16
CA GLU A 952 -34.06 14.28 15.13
C GLU A 952 -32.66 14.88 15.36
N TYR A 953 -31.58 14.11 15.16
CA TYR A 953 -30.21 14.63 15.11
C TYR A 953 -30.01 15.56 13.91
N HIS A 954 -30.66 15.25 12.78
CA HIS A 954 -30.60 16.06 11.57
C HIS A 954 -31.62 17.20 11.55
N ALA A 955 -32.71 17.09 12.32
CA ALA A 955 -33.71 18.13 12.48
C ALA A 955 -33.08 19.40 13.13
N PRO A 956 -33.01 20.54 12.41
CA PRO A 956 -32.30 21.74 12.88
C PRO A 956 -32.83 22.31 14.20
N ASP A 957 -34.13 22.16 14.47
CA ASP A 957 -34.80 22.60 15.68
C ASP A 957 -34.51 21.70 16.89
N LYS A 958 -34.25 20.40 16.65
CA LYS A 958 -33.93 19.42 17.69
C LYS A 958 -32.43 19.30 17.91
N ARG A 959 -31.69 18.82 16.90
CA ARG A 959 -30.29 18.37 17.00
C ARG A 959 -30.09 17.41 18.17
N SER A 960 -31.07 16.53 18.42
CA SER A 960 -30.98 15.57 19.53
C SER A 960 -29.81 14.63 19.31
N ILE A 961 -29.11 14.30 20.39
CA ILE A 961 -28.04 13.29 20.36
C ILE A 961 -28.58 12.12 21.17
N GLY A 962 -29.71 11.59 20.68
CA GLY A 962 -30.47 10.57 21.35
C GLY A 962 -29.69 9.27 21.43
N ASN A 963 -29.61 8.72 22.63
CA ASN A 963 -29.12 7.38 22.88
C ASN A 963 -30.11 6.68 23.81
N ALA A 964 -30.43 5.43 23.52
CA ALA A 964 -31.26 4.60 24.38
C ALA A 964 -30.52 3.33 24.74
N LEU A 965 -30.77 2.82 25.95
CA LEU A 965 -30.28 1.54 26.40
C LEU A 965 -31.44 0.67 26.85
N LEU A 966 -31.64 -0.43 26.14
CA LEU A 966 -32.56 -1.51 26.51
C LEU A 966 -31.74 -2.72 26.96
N VAL A 967 -32.06 -3.27 28.14
CA VAL A 967 -31.35 -4.43 28.70
C VAL A 967 -32.31 -5.60 28.87
N THR A 968 -31.98 -6.74 28.27
CA THR A 968 -32.66 -8.02 28.51
C THR A 968 -31.77 -8.92 29.36
N LEU A 969 -32.29 -9.38 30.49
CA LEU A 969 -31.60 -10.28 31.41
C LEU A 969 -31.67 -11.73 30.91
N ASN A 970 -30.78 -12.59 31.42
CA ASN A 970 -30.68 -14.00 30.99
C ASN A 970 -31.93 -14.84 31.28
N ASP A 971 -32.79 -14.40 32.19
CA ASP A 971 -34.08 -15.04 32.50
C ASP A 971 -35.22 -14.60 31.57
N GLY A 972 -34.93 -13.72 30.60
CA GLY A 972 -35.88 -13.17 29.65
C GLY A 972 -36.56 -11.88 30.12
N THR A 973 -36.28 -11.39 31.33
CA THR A 973 -36.80 -10.11 31.81
C THR A 973 -36.22 -8.95 31.01
N VAL A 974 -37.07 -8.09 30.47
CA VAL A 974 -36.67 -6.86 29.78
C VAL A 974 -36.85 -5.69 30.75
N LEU A 975 -35.77 -4.96 31.02
CA LEU A 975 -35.81 -3.74 31.83
C LEU A 975 -36.37 -2.57 31.01
N ASP A 976 -36.89 -1.55 31.69
CA ASP A 976 -37.36 -0.32 31.04
C ASP A 976 -36.23 0.31 30.21
N GLU A 977 -36.56 0.73 28.99
CA GLU A 977 -35.62 1.44 28.12
C GLU A 977 -35.30 2.81 28.72
N VAL A 978 -34.01 3.08 28.92
CA VAL A 978 -33.55 4.38 29.39
C VAL A 978 -33.07 5.18 28.19
N GLU A 979 -33.86 6.17 27.80
CA GLU A 979 -33.54 7.13 26.75
C GLU A 979 -32.93 8.41 27.34
N VAL A 980 -31.78 8.80 26.78
CA VAL A 980 -31.19 10.12 26.97
C VAL A 980 -31.20 10.83 25.62
N GLU A 981 -32.24 11.62 25.38
CA GLU A 981 -32.43 12.36 24.13
C GLU A 981 -31.41 13.51 23.98
N TYR A 982 -30.99 14.10 25.11
CA TYR A 982 -30.09 15.24 25.14
C TYR A 982 -28.96 14.99 26.16
N PRO A 983 -27.67 14.96 25.74
CA PRO A 983 -26.55 14.87 26.67
C PRO A 983 -26.42 16.16 27.49
N VAL A 984 -25.70 16.12 28.62
CA VAL A 984 -25.51 17.26 29.53
C VAL A 984 -24.94 18.50 28.82
N GLY A 985 -24.11 18.30 27.78
CA GLY A 985 -23.56 19.38 26.96
C GLY A 985 -24.53 20.02 25.96
N HIS A 986 -25.71 19.42 25.74
CA HIS A 986 -26.69 19.88 24.75
C HIS A 986 -27.44 21.14 25.20
N LYS A 987 -27.89 21.97 24.24
CA LYS A 987 -28.64 23.23 24.48
C LYS A 987 -29.82 23.07 25.45
N ARG A 988 -30.48 21.91 25.43
CA ARG A 988 -31.68 21.61 26.25
C ARG A 988 -31.37 21.21 27.70
N ARG A 989 -30.11 20.90 28.03
CA ARG A 989 -29.65 20.56 29.41
C ARG A 989 -28.63 21.56 29.95
N ARG A 990 -28.65 22.78 29.43
CA ARG A 990 -27.69 23.85 29.78
C ARG A 990 -27.69 24.20 31.27
N ALA A 991 -28.83 24.03 31.95
CA ALA A 991 -28.95 24.22 33.40
C ALA A 991 -28.06 23.26 34.21
N GLU A 992 -27.85 22.03 33.72
CA GLU A 992 -26.99 21.03 34.37
C GLU A 992 -25.52 21.17 33.94
N GLY A 993 -25.28 21.46 32.65
CA GLY A 993 -23.92 21.50 32.10
C GLY A 993 -23.12 22.77 32.40
N THR A 994 -23.79 23.94 32.48
CA THR A 994 -23.09 25.23 32.67
C THR A 994 -22.32 25.32 34.00
N PRO A 995 -22.87 24.90 35.15
CA PRO A 995 -22.12 24.90 36.41
C PRO A 995 -20.83 24.07 36.36
N LEU A 996 -20.84 22.94 35.66
CA LEU A 996 -19.67 22.06 35.51
C LEU A 996 -18.58 22.71 34.65
N LEU A 997 -18.97 23.35 33.54
CA LEU A 997 -18.04 24.11 32.69
C LEU A 997 -17.41 25.28 33.46
N ILE A 998 -18.21 26.03 34.22
CA ILE A 998 -17.70 27.13 35.05
C ILE A 998 -16.76 26.60 36.14
N ALA A 999 -17.05 25.46 36.76
CA ALA A 999 -16.15 24.85 37.74
C ALA A 999 -14.82 24.40 37.10
N LYS A 1000 -14.85 23.84 35.88
CA LYS A 1000 -13.66 23.52 35.09
C LYS A 1000 -12.84 24.78 34.79
N PHE A 1001 -13.50 25.82 34.29
CA PHE A 1001 -12.84 27.10 33.98
C PHE A 1001 -12.16 27.71 35.21
N LYS A 1002 -12.86 27.76 36.37
CA LYS A 1002 -12.28 28.19 37.65
C LYS A 1002 -11.02 27.42 38.01
N ARG A 1003 -11.05 26.09 37.87
CA ARG A 1003 -9.90 25.22 38.16
C ARG A 1003 -8.69 25.53 37.27
N HIS A 1004 -8.93 25.83 35.99
CA HIS A 1004 -7.86 26.05 35.01
C HIS A 1004 -7.24 27.45 35.10
N ILE A 1005 -7.99 28.47 35.54
CA ILE A 1005 -7.42 29.82 35.72
C ILE A 1005 -6.65 29.96 37.05
N ALA A 1006 -6.99 29.16 38.06
CA ALA A 1006 -6.44 29.28 39.42
C ALA A 1006 -4.90 29.19 39.53
N PRO A 1007 -4.20 28.34 38.75
CA PRO A 1007 -2.74 28.30 38.78
C PRO A 1007 -2.04 29.52 38.16
N HIS A 1008 -2.79 30.40 37.47
CA HIS A 1008 -2.21 31.48 36.65
C HIS A 1008 -2.44 32.88 37.23
N PHE A 1009 -3.47 33.06 38.06
CA PHE A 1009 -3.91 34.35 38.59
C PHE A 1009 -4.26 34.23 40.07
N ASP A 1010 -4.06 35.30 40.85
CA ASP A 1010 -4.50 35.32 42.25
C ASP A 1010 -6.03 35.36 42.39
N GLU A 1011 -6.56 35.13 43.59
CA GLU A 1011 -8.02 35.04 43.82
C GLU A 1011 -8.79 36.32 43.47
N ALA A 1012 -8.16 37.49 43.63
CA ALA A 1012 -8.79 38.77 43.31
C ALA A 1012 -8.95 38.94 41.79
N HIS A 1013 -7.89 38.62 41.04
CA HIS A 1013 -7.88 38.66 39.58
C HIS A 1013 -8.80 37.56 39.00
N GLN A 1014 -8.79 36.35 39.57
CA GLN A 1014 -9.74 35.29 39.21
C GLN A 1014 -11.19 35.77 39.36
N SER A 1015 -11.51 36.44 40.46
CA SER A 1015 -12.86 36.98 40.69
C SER A 1015 -13.25 38.04 39.65
N GLN A 1016 -12.31 38.88 39.22
CA GLN A 1016 -12.52 39.85 38.15
C GLN A 1016 -12.80 39.16 36.81
N ILE A 1017 -12.01 38.15 36.44
CA ILE A 1017 -12.23 37.34 35.22
C ILE A 1017 -13.61 36.70 35.26
N LEU A 1018 -13.96 36.03 36.36
CA LEU A 1018 -15.23 35.32 36.51
C LEU A 1018 -16.42 36.26 36.42
N LYS A 1019 -16.33 37.45 37.03
CA LYS A 1019 -17.37 38.49 36.91
C LYS A 1019 -17.54 38.94 35.46
N ALA A 1020 -16.43 39.19 34.76
CA ALA A 1020 -16.46 39.64 33.37
C ALA A 1020 -17.08 38.60 32.43
N VAL A 1021 -16.74 37.31 32.58
CA VAL A 1021 -17.23 36.27 31.66
C VAL A 1021 -18.63 35.75 32.00
N SER A 1022 -19.12 35.98 33.23
CA SER A 1022 -20.43 35.48 33.67
C SER A 1022 -21.60 36.35 33.19
N ASP A 1023 -21.37 37.64 32.89
CA ASP A 1023 -22.39 38.54 32.34
C ASP A 1023 -22.30 38.56 30.81
N SER A 1024 -23.19 37.81 30.15
CA SER A 1024 -23.22 37.67 28.69
C SER A 1024 -23.41 39.01 27.96
N ALA A 1025 -24.26 39.89 28.50
CA ALA A 1025 -24.58 41.18 27.88
C ALA A 1025 -23.44 42.21 28.04
N ALA A 1026 -22.76 42.21 29.18
CA ALA A 1026 -21.58 43.05 29.38
C ALA A 1026 -20.37 42.51 28.60
N LEU A 1027 -20.18 41.18 28.57
CA LEU A 1027 -19.07 40.55 27.87
C LEU A 1027 -19.14 40.83 26.38
N SER A 1028 -20.28 40.60 25.72
CA SER A 1028 -20.45 40.82 24.27
C SER A 1028 -20.07 42.25 23.84
N LYS A 1029 -20.35 43.26 24.67
CA LYS A 1029 -20.02 44.67 24.41
C LYS A 1029 -18.60 45.07 24.80
N MET A 1030 -17.84 44.19 25.47
CA MET A 1030 -16.50 44.49 25.93
C MET A 1030 -15.56 44.64 24.73
N PRO A 1031 -14.72 45.70 24.67
CA PRO A 1031 -13.67 45.79 23.66
C PRO A 1031 -12.70 44.60 23.75
N VAL A 1032 -12.29 44.05 22.61
CA VAL A 1032 -11.46 42.82 22.58
C VAL A 1032 -10.12 43.01 23.29
N ASP A 1033 -9.47 44.16 23.16
CA ASP A 1033 -8.21 44.45 23.84
C ASP A 1033 -8.34 44.39 25.37
N LYS A 1034 -9.46 44.92 25.90
CA LYS A 1034 -9.78 44.87 27.34
C LYS A 1034 -10.10 43.46 27.79
N PHE A 1035 -10.79 42.68 26.96
CA PHE A 1035 -11.04 41.27 27.24
C PHE A 1035 -9.73 40.47 27.32
N THR A 1036 -8.84 40.62 26.34
CA THR A 1036 -7.53 39.94 26.35
C THR A 1036 -6.67 40.38 27.54
N ASP A 1037 -6.70 41.66 27.89
CA ASP A 1037 -5.96 42.20 29.06
C ASP A 1037 -6.36 41.54 30.38
N LEU A 1038 -7.57 40.98 30.50
CA LEU A 1038 -7.99 40.20 31.67
C LEU A 1038 -7.16 38.92 31.87
N PHE A 1039 -6.55 38.40 30.81
CA PHE A 1039 -5.83 37.12 30.85
C PHE A 1039 -4.32 37.28 30.72
N VAL A 1040 -3.77 38.48 30.84
CA VAL A 1040 -2.33 38.72 30.75
C VAL A 1040 -1.75 38.78 32.16
N LYS A 1041 -0.59 38.16 32.37
CA LYS A 1041 0.10 38.24 33.65
C LYS A 1041 0.75 39.63 33.77
N ALA A 1042 0.64 40.23 34.96
CA ALA A 1042 1.24 41.53 35.24
C ALA A 1042 2.77 41.50 35.19
#